data_AF-A0A1N7G0I2-F1
#
_entry.id   AF-A0A1N7G0I2-F1
#
_cell.length_a   1.000
_cell.length_b   1.000
_cell.length_c   1.000
_cell.angle_alpha   90.00
_cell.angle_beta   90.00
_cell.angle_gamma   90.00
#
_symmetry.space_group_name_H-M   'P 1'
#
loop_
_entity.id
_entity.type
_entity.pdbx_description
1 polymer ?
#
loop_
_entity_poly.entity_id
_entity_poly.type
_entity_poly.pdbx_seq_one_letter_code
_entity_poly.pdbx_strand_id
1 'polypeptide(L)'
;MSYQDENGNELRDAQRLTVGQKNNSVGAPNVPTRSVNTVATYNSDNIIGGTWGTENVEVPNLSVGDNQYINARFVNASNEAKAEVNIEQDRNTLLMYAKRTTLAQAESGADIDWTSQNRINFGNANTYRASSADPSQPAAIGETTTVALTRQVPKYAGQVEFDGQTYNVTDAASLKVYNDALIARLQEPRLFPGEEQNGLQKAYDDAFDKALKFEYNIYTFQETIPNDDVAQKRGERWVMAASGEGSTVTVKNGAYLDVRSVPDTLNAASNKAKSGGAMLAEKYGTAIVEEGAKISGTFYQMVVRDQGSRGINNGVISTGYYSKDGHDTSGNSSNPTTSNYVEGMAVTVYDQGYFENNNIINVAGYTLNAPEKMNYGVKVGNDSKAVNFSTGVINVAVNNGIKTNTAGMIAEGELSIVTNDGEIYIGRTAQYEKGAATQETTPNLQTYGIWVKPIDSKDKPTINTTVTHNGTITVGTKAQNATAIAVTRTAAGSKITLHKDSQINLNGEAQNANGSPPLQNIGLLAQDSGDADILTAGKITVDGINTVAVKLDGKAKVDATETSNITINGGQDPKSGTRNYAVYAEGYSADRQASGTIDGEINLNGVGAIGVHARNYATLTVNQGSSPKFNQGTDQIGFYIFGENASITTNEAKMSVDTERSNLYRIADGAKFVANGLTKITTSGKDSIAVLGTGSNTTINADTLTFNLTGEGSNALRIEGGATGNIDNNATVNISGKGAVIGVVDGQGYDVNNNVDGGIKASTLNSSLDTTTNVEGVNAYIARNQGKLVFDAKTLALSGNNSTAFSTDNGGVVEVNGSTVNVNTNGTLVKATEGSTATPNTFTANNATLNATRLLDAQSGVTQFTANNSTLAGAFVKADNATSTVALNDSTWRVTADSAMTSLAVNNSTVRFSPCHRWQIQN
;
A
#
# COMPACT_ATOMS: atom_id res chain seq x y z
N MET A 1 11.21 -3.94 -48.37
CA MET A 1 10.26 -5.06 -48.33
C MET A 1 9.15 -4.66 -47.36
N SER A 2 7.87 -4.88 -47.68
CA SER A 2 6.79 -4.59 -46.73
C SER A 2 6.39 -5.89 -46.02
N TYR A 3 6.29 -5.82 -44.70
CA TYR A 3 5.73 -6.91 -43.91
C TYR A 3 4.21 -6.88 -44.04
N GLN A 4 3.60 -8.04 -44.27
CA GLN A 4 2.15 -8.22 -44.44
C GLN A 4 1.62 -9.28 -43.48
N ASP A 5 0.44 -9.06 -42.90
CA ASP A 5 -0.25 -10.11 -42.16
C ASP A 5 -0.84 -11.18 -43.09
N GLU A 6 -1.48 -12.20 -42.52
CA GLU A 6 -2.12 -13.31 -43.28
C GLU A 6 -3.22 -12.85 -44.25
N ASN A 7 -3.75 -11.64 -44.07
CA ASN A 7 -4.78 -11.04 -44.91
C ASN A 7 -4.21 -10.07 -45.96
N GLY A 8 -2.88 -9.94 -46.03
CA GLY A 8 -2.18 -9.03 -46.94
C GLY A 8 -2.11 -7.57 -46.46
N ASN A 9 -2.51 -7.27 -45.21
CA ASN A 9 -2.44 -5.90 -44.69
C ASN A 9 -1.00 -5.55 -44.31
N GLU A 10 -0.55 -4.36 -44.69
CA GLU A 10 0.83 -3.94 -44.42
C GLU A 10 1.03 -3.49 -42.97
N LEU A 11 2.18 -3.87 -42.39
CA LEU A 11 2.59 -3.44 -41.04
C LEU A 11 2.60 -1.91 -40.89
N ARG A 12 2.90 -1.18 -41.97
CA ARG A 12 2.98 0.28 -41.93
C ARG A 12 1.66 0.95 -41.56
N ASP A 13 0.55 0.27 -41.85
CA ASP A 13 -0.82 0.73 -41.60
C ASP A 13 -1.41 0.08 -40.34
N ALA A 14 -0.72 -0.91 -39.78
CA ALA A 14 -1.11 -1.54 -38.53
C ALA A 14 -1.14 -0.53 -37.40
N GLN A 15 -2.24 -0.52 -36.64
CA GLN A 15 -2.41 0.37 -35.52
C GLN A 15 -1.35 0.11 -34.44
N ARG A 16 -0.87 1.21 -33.86
CA ARG A 16 0.00 1.23 -32.70
C ARG A 16 -0.63 2.13 -31.65
N LEU A 17 -0.60 1.68 -30.41
CA LEU A 17 -1.07 2.45 -29.26
C LEU A 17 0.03 2.49 -28.20
N THR A 18 0.32 3.70 -27.71
CA THR A 18 1.08 3.89 -26.47
C THR A 18 0.09 4.39 -25.44
N VAL A 19 -0.14 3.65 -24.36
CA VAL A 19 -1.05 4.07 -23.27
C VAL A 19 -0.30 4.93 -22.22
N GLY A 20 1.03 4.80 -22.17
CA GLY A 20 1.86 5.40 -21.13
C GLY A 20 1.98 4.52 -19.89
N GLN A 21 2.57 5.09 -18.83
CA GLN A 21 2.76 4.43 -17.54
C GLN A 21 1.52 4.54 -16.66
N LYS A 22 1.28 3.53 -15.85
CA LYS A 22 0.30 3.57 -14.75
C LYS A 22 0.96 4.14 -13.49
N ASN A 23 1.29 5.43 -13.53
CA ASN A 23 1.93 6.18 -12.44
C ASN A 23 1.27 7.53 -12.16
N ASN A 24 0.12 7.81 -12.79
CA ASN A 24 -0.67 8.99 -12.47
C ASN A 24 -1.38 8.75 -11.14
N SER A 25 -1.00 9.48 -10.10
CA SER A 25 -1.63 9.35 -8.79
C SER A 25 -2.95 10.12 -8.76
N VAL A 26 -4.04 9.39 -8.55
CA VAL A 26 -5.37 9.95 -8.34
C VAL A 26 -5.79 9.70 -6.90
N GLY A 27 -6.06 10.78 -6.17
CA GLY A 27 -6.71 10.71 -4.86
C GLY A 27 -8.18 10.33 -5.05
N ALA A 28 -8.58 9.21 -4.46
CA ALA A 28 -9.93 8.71 -4.50
C ALA A 28 -10.52 8.73 -3.09
N PRO A 29 -11.65 9.43 -2.86
CA PRO A 29 -12.38 9.30 -1.61
C PRO A 29 -12.75 7.83 -1.40
N ASN A 30 -12.25 7.26 -0.32
CA ASN A 30 -12.59 5.92 0.12
C ASN A 30 -13.98 6.01 0.74
N VAL A 31 -15.02 5.83 -0.04
CA VAL A 31 -16.40 6.16 0.33
C VAL A 31 -16.90 5.47 1.58
N PRO A 32 -16.49 4.22 1.85
CA PRO A 32 -16.83 3.58 3.10
C PRO A 32 -16.11 4.28 4.29
N THR A 33 -14.79 4.51 4.25
CA THR A 33 -14.08 5.10 5.41
C THR A 33 -13.99 6.63 5.43
N ARG A 34 -14.36 7.25 4.32
CA ARG A 34 -14.14 8.64 3.86
C ARG A 34 -12.72 9.15 4.08
N SER A 35 -11.75 8.24 4.08
CA SER A 35 -10.32 8.55 3.93
C SER A 35 -9.98 8.82 2.46
N VAL A 36 -8.76 9.24 2.16
CA VAL A 36 -8.27 9.30 0.77
C VAL A 36 -7.37 8.10 0.53
N ASN A 37 -7.73 7.29 -0.46
CA ASN A 37 -6.86 6.28 -1.05
C ASN A 37 -6.21 6.85 -2.30
N THR A 38 -5.07 6.29 -2.70
CA THR A 38 -4.44 6.63 -3.97
C THR A 38 -4.53 5.48 -4.94
N VAL A 39 -4.94 5.78 -6.18
CA VAL A 39 -4.96 4.83 -7.28
C VAL A 39 -3.94 5.27 -8.32
N ALA A 40 -3.12 4.33 -8.76
CA ALA A 40 -2.26 4.53 -9.92
C ALA A 40 -3.10 4.34 -11.18
N THR A 41 -3.30 5.40 -11.96
CA THR A 41 -4.04 5.40 -13.22
C THR A 41 -3.10 5.64 -14.40
N TYR A 42 -3.58 5.39 -15.62
CA TYR A 42 -2.95 5.91 -16.82
C TYR A 42 -3.21 7.41 -16.93
N ASN A 43 -2.19 8.18 -17.31
CA ASN A 43 -2.40 9.56 -17.72
C ASN A 43 -2.95 9.58 -19.15
N SER A 44 -4.17 10.05 -19.31
CA SER A 44 -4.86 10.22 -20.58
C SER A 44 -4.04 11.01 -21.63
N ASP A 45 -3.17 11.94 -21.24
CA ASP A 45 -2.29 12.68 -22.15
C ASP A 45 -1.18 11.82 -22.77
N ASN A 46 -0.85 10.70 -22.13
CA ASN A 46 0.11 9.74 -22.63
C ASN A 46 -0.52 8.69 -23.56
N ILE A 47 -1.85 8.68 -23.71
CA ILE A 47 -2.57 7.78 -24.62
C ILE A 47 -2.47 8.35 -26.04
N ILE A 48 -1.54 7.80 -26.82
CA ILE A 48 -1.21 8.26 -28.16
C ILE A 48 -1.39 7.11 -29.15
N GLY A 49 -2.33 7.29 -30.07
CA GLY A 49 -2.53 6.40 -31.22
C GLY A 49 -1.66 6.77 -32.40
N GLY A 50 -1.35 5.79 -33.23
CA GLY A 50 -0.64 5.97 -34.49
C GLY A 50 -0.58 4.67 -35.27
N THR A 51 0.36 4.57 -36.20
CA THR A 51 0.69 3.31 -36.86
C THR A 51 2.12 2.88 -36.51
N TRP A 52 2.45 1.62 -36.75
CA TRP A 52 3.83 1.14 -36.62
C TRP A 52 4.78 1.81 -37.63
N GLY A 53 4.24 2.37 -38.72
CA GLY A 53 5.02 3.06 -39.74
C GLY A 53 5.94 2.10 -40.52
N THR A 54 6.88 2.66 -41.27
CA THR A 54 7.79 1.82 -42.06
C THR A 54 8.89 1.25 -41.16
N GLU A 55 8.90 -0.07 -41.02
CA GLU A 55 10.01 -0.78 -40.37
C GLU A 55 11.16 -0.93 -41.38
N ASN A 56 12.36 -0.50 -41.00
CA ASN A 56 13.55 -0.83 -41.78
C ASN A 56 13.89 -2.30 -41.57
N VAL A 57 13.84 -3.09 -42.64
CA VAL A 57 14.47 -4.42 -42.62
C VAL A 57 15.97 -4.19 -42.63
N GLU A 58 16.64 -4.50 -41.52
CA GLU A 58 18.09 -4.70 -41.53
C GLU A 58 18.37 -5.90 -42.45
N VAL A 59 18.73 -5.60 -43.70
CA VAL A 59 19.32 -6.59 -44.59
C VAL A 59 20.64 -6.99 -43.94
N PRO A 60 20.85 -8.27 -43.60
CA PRO A 60 22.08 -8.71 -42.95
C PRO A 60 23.27 -8.43 -43.87
N ASN A 61 23.95 -7.32 -43.65
CA ASN A 61 25.12 -6.92 -44.43
C ASN A 61 26.33 -6.77 -43.50
N LEU A 62 27.14 -7.83 -43.50
CA LEU A 62 28.57 -7.81 -43.79
C LEU A 62 29.00 -9.28 -43.96
N SER A 63 28.71 -9.83 -45.15
CA SER A 63 29.31 -11.09 -45.60
C SER A 63 30.82 -10.91 -45.68
N VAL A 64 31.55 -11.78 -44.99
CA VAL A 64 33.01 -11.90 -45.05
C VAL A 64 33.45 -13.27 -45.58
N GLY A 65 32.50 -14.20 -45.76
CA GLY A 65 32.68 -15.44 -46.53
C GLY A 65 33.56 -16.51 -45.89
N ASP A 66 33.79 -16.45 -44.57
CA ASP A 66 34.86 -17.23 -43.90
C ASP A 66 34.52 -17.83 -42.51
N ASN A 67 33.25 -17.91 -42.08
CA ASN A 67 32.82 -18.34 -40.72
C ASN A 67 33.21 -17.37 -39.60
N GLN A 68 33.27 -16.07 -39.86
CA GLN A 68 33.73 -15.09 -38.88
C GLN A 68 32.83 -15.08 -37.63
N TYR A 69 33.43 -15.46 -36.49
CA TYR A 69 32.88 -15.36 -35.14
C TYR A 69 31.78 -16.38 -34.75
N ILE A 70 31.76 -17.56 -35.36
CA ILE A 70 31.02 -18.72 -34.84
C ILE A 70 31.91 -19.55 -33.94
N ASN A 71 31.44 -19.93 -32.75
CA ASN A 71 32.20 -20.69 -31.76
C ASN A 71 33.57 -20.05 -31.44
N ALA A 72 33.67 -18.73 -31.52
CA ALA A 72 34.92 -18.04 -31.26
C ALA A 72 35.32 -18.18 -29.78
N ARG A 73 36.62 -18.29 -29.53
CA ARG A 73 37.22 -18.29 -28.19
C ARG A 73 38.56 -17.55 -28.28
N PHE A 74 38.86 -16.68 -27.31
CA PHE A 74 40.23 -16.23 -27.07
C PHE A 74 41.01 -17.29 -26.30
N VAL A 75 40.37 -17.90 -25.30
CA VAL A 75 40.97 -18.91 -24.44
C VAL A 75 39.98 -20.04 -24.18
N ASN A 76 40.46 -21.28 -24.25
CA ASN A 76 39.79 -22.46 -23.75
C ASN A 76 40.74 -23.23 -22.83
N ALA A 77 40.55 -23.12 -21.51
CA ALA A 77 41.41 -23.75 -20.52
C ALA A 77 40.73 -25.02 -19.97
N SER A 78 41.51 -26.10 -19.81
CA SER A 78 41.02 -27.37 -19.27
C SER A 78 42.10 -28.08 -18.45
N ASN A 79 41.72 -29.13 -17.70
CA ASN A 79 42.64 -29.97 -16.93
C ASN A 79 43.49 -29.16 -15.93
N GLU A 80 42.81 -28.39 -15.07
CA GLU A 80 43.44 -27.56 -14.03
C GLU A 80 44.38 -26.45 -14.57
N ALA A 81 44.35 -26.16 -15.87
CA ALA A 81 45.15 -25.11 -16.48
C ALA A 81 44.74 -23.72 -15.97
N LYS A 82 45.72 -22.81 -15.87
CA LYS A 82 45.52 -21.40 -15.55
C LYS A 82 45.73 -20.52 -16.78
N ALA A 83 44.87 -19.54 -17.01
CA ALA A 83 45.03 -18.57 -18.08
C ALA A 83 44.64 -17.15 -17.64
N GLU A 84 45.24 -16.15 -18.29
CA GLU A 84 44.89 -14.74 -18.11
C GLU A 84 44.43 -14.16 -19.45
N VAL A 85 43.36 -13.36 -19.43
CA VAL A 85 42.90 -12.56 -20.56
C VAL A 85 43.14 -11.09 -20.26
N ASN A 86 44.01 -10.48 -21.07
CA ASN A 86 44.37 -9.07 -21.01
C ASN A 86 44.36 -8.46 -22.41
N ILE A 87 43.37 -7.60 -22.70
CA ILE A 87 43.19 -6.94 -23.99
C ILE A 87 43.64 -5.48 -23.86
N GLU A 88 44.77 -5.15 -24.51
CA GLU A 88 45.48 -3.86 -24.40
C GLU A 88 44.66 -2.60 -24.79
N GLN A 89 45.11 -1.44 -24.28
CA GLN A 89 44.35 -0.18 -24.17
C GLN A 89 43.93 0.49 -25.49
N ASP A 90 44.66 0.27 -26.60
CA ASP A 90 44.46 1.01 -27.86
C ASP A 90 43.07 0.77 -28.48
N ARG A 91 42.42 -0.34 -28.10
CA ARG A 91 41.03 -0.67 -28.47
C ARG A 91 40.31 -1.36 -27.30
N ASN A 92 39.87 -0.58 -26.31
CA ASN A 92 39.10 -1.07 -25.16
C ASN A 92 37.66 -1.53 -25.50
N THR A 93 37.25 -1.50 -26.78
CA THR A 93 35.91 -1.91 -27.22
C THR A 93 36.01 -2.97 -28.30
N LEU A 94 35.43 -4.14 -28.05
CA LEU A 94 35.23 -5.20 -29.02
C LEU A 94 33.77 -5.17 -29.51
N LEU A 95 33.57 -4.88 -30.79
CA LEU A 95 32.31 -5.12 -31.47
C LEU A 95 32.48 -6.35 -32.36
N MET A 96 31.72 -7.40 -32.09
CA MET A 96 31.72 -8.62 -32.90
C MET A 96 30.30 -9.15 -33.04
N TYR A 97 29.91 -9.60 -34.22
CA TYR A 97 28.58 -10.17 -34.46
C TYR A 97 28.59 -11.69 -34.21
N ALA A 98 28.94 -12.07 -32.98
CA ALA A 98 29.26 -13.46 -32.64
C ALA A 98 28.03 -14.38 -32.58
N LYS A 99 28.29 -15.70 -32.75
CA LYS A 99 27.33 -16.78 -32.53
C LYS A 99 27.98 -17.94 -31.75
N ARG A 100 27.24 -18.54 -30.82
CA ARG A 100 27.66 -19.72 -30.02
C ARG A 100 29.06 -19.54 -29.39
N THR A 101 29.37 -18.32 -28.98
CA THR A 101 30.74 -17.86 -28.72
C THR A 101 30.95 -17.66 -27.24
N THR A 102 31.99 -18.27 -26.69
CA THR A 102 32.44 -18.01 -25.33
C THR A 102 33.88 -17.52 -25.42
N LEU A 103 34.14 -16.24 -25.12
CA LEU A 103 35.49 -15.69 -25.33
C LEU A 103 36.53 -16.35 -24.41
N ALA A 104 36.17 -16.59 -23.15
CA ALA A 104 37.00 -17.31 -22.19
C ALA A 104 36.21 -18.47 -21.57
N GLN A 105 36.61 -19.70 -21.87
CA GLN A 105 35.93 -20.91 -21.38
C GLN A 105 36.87 -21.70 -20.46
N ALA A 106 36.49 -21.83 -19.19
CA ALA A 106 37.15 -22.71 -18.22
C ALA A 106 36.36 -24.02 -18.11
N GLU A 107 37.05 -25.15 -18.28
CA GLU A 107 36.49 -26.49 -18.19
C GLU A 107 37.36 -27.40 -17.31
N SER A 108 36.80 -28.48 -16.75
CA SER A 108 37.55 -29.54 -16.06
C SER A 108 38.62 -29.03 -15.06
N GLY A 109 38.22 -28.17 -14.11
CA GLY A 109 39.09 -27.66 -13.04
C GLY A 109 39.94 -26.43 -13.41
N ALA A 110 39.82 -25.90 -14.63
CA ALA A 110 40.64 -24.78 -15.07
C ALA A 110 40.26 -23.43 -14.43
N ASP A 111 41.20 -22.49 -14.41
CA ASP A 111 41.07 -21.17 -13.81
C ASP A 111 41.42 -20.08 -14.82
N ILE A 112 40.49 -19.15 -15.08
CA ILE A 112 40.72 -18.04 -16.02
C ILE A 112 40.46 -16.68 -15.35
N ASP A 113 41.49 -15.83 -15.36
CA ASP A 113 41.46 -14.47 -14.85
C ASP A 113 41.30 -13.45 -15.99
N TRP A 114 40.37 -12.50 -15.85
CA TRP A 114 40.24 -11.33 -16.73
C TRP A 114 40.78 -10.08 -16.04
N THR A 115 41.83 -9.48 -16.59
CA THR A 115 42.60 -8.40 -15.93
C THR A 115 42.47 -7.04 -16.61
N SER A 116 41.84 -6.98 -17.79
CA SER A 116 41.73 -5.75 -18.58
C SER A 116 40.36 -5.06 -18.50
N GLN A 117 40.34 -3.79 -18.88
CA GLN A 117 39.18 -2.92 -18.90
C GLN A 117 38.55 -2.89 -20.29
N ASN A 118 37.43 -3.60 -20.50
CA ASN A 118 36.89 -3.80 -21.84
C ASN A 118 35.38 -3.62 -21.93
N ARG A 119 34.95 -3.13 -23.09
CA ARG A 119 33.57 -3.16 -23.53
C ARG A 119 33.41 -4.24 -24.59
N ILE A 120 32.54 -5.20 -24.35
CA ILE A 120 32.24 -6.30 -25.27
C ILE A 120 30.81 -6.16 -25.77
N ASN A 121 30.66 -5.94 -27.07
CA ASN A 121 29.37 -5.90 -27.74
C ASN A 121 29.29 -7.06 -28.73
N PHE A 122 28.49 -8.08 -28.40
CA PHE A 122 28.24 -9.23 -29.30
C PHE A 122 27.31 -8.87 -30.48
N GLY A 123 27.05 -7.59 -30.70
CA GLY A 123 26.27 -7.07 -31.81
C GLY A 123 24.83 -7.55 -31.82
N ASN A 124 24.05 -6.99 -32.75
CA ASN A 124 22.78 -7.58 -33.13
C ASN A 124 23.00 -8.37 -34.42
N ALA A 125 23.60 -9.56 -34.31
CA ALA A 125 23.69 -10.47 -35.44
C ALA A 125 22.26 -10.94 -35.75
N ASN A 126 21.57 -10.25 -36.65
CA ASN A 126 20.28 -10.72 -37.15
C ASN A 126 20.45 -12.11 -37.79
N THR A 127 19.36 -12.85 -37.82
CA THR A 127 19.19 -14.02 -36.96
C THR A 127 19.04 -15.20 -37.90
N TYR A 128 19.48 -16.38 -37.45
CA TYR A 128 18.78 -17.63 -37.71
C TYR A 128 17.43 -17.45 -38.39
N ARG A 129 17.33 -17.94 -39.62
CA ARG A 129 16.04 -18.08 -40.27
C ARG A 129 15.62 -19.53 -40.13
N ALA A 130 14.42 -19.75 -39.61
CA ALA A 130 13.87 -21.10 -39.51
C ALA A 130 13.49 -21.60 -40.91
N SER A 131 13.70 -22.89 -41.17
CA SER A 131 13.25 -23.50 -42.42
C SER A 131 11.72 -23.46 -42.48
N SER A 132 11.20 -23.15 -43.66
CA SER A 132 9.79 -23.29 -44.02
C SER A 132 9.32 -24.75 -43.95
N ALA A 133 10.23 -25.72 -44.15
CA ALA A 133 9.94 -27.15 -44.07
C ALA A 133 10.01 -27.70 -42.64
N ASP A 134 10.89 -27.14 -41.80
CA ASP A 134 11.02 -27.48 -40.37
C ASP A 134 11.44 -26.25 -39.54
N PRO A 135 10.51 -25.63 -38.79
CA PRO A 135 10.80 -24.45 -37.98
C PRO A 135 11.87 -24.65 -36.89
N SER A 136 12.17 -25.91 -36.54
CA SER A 136 13.21 -26.26 -35.55
C SER A 136 14.64 -26.24 -36.12
N GLN A 137 14.76 -26.22 -37.46
CA GLN A 137 16.03 -26.25 -38.19
C GLN A 137 16.34 -24.91 -38.87
N PRO A 138 17.63 -24.57 -39.07
CA PRO A 138 18.00 -23.43 -39.89
C PRO A 138 17.55 -23.66 -41.34
N ALA A 139 17.02 -22.62 -41.95
CA ALA A 139 16.70 -22.58 -43.37
C ALA A 139 17.96 -22.87 -44.18
N ALA A 140 17.81 -23.70 -45.21
CA ALA A 140 18.92 -24.01 -46.10
C ALA A 140 19.34 -22.78 -46.90
N ILE A 141 20.60 -22.75 -47.30
CA ILE A 141 21.11 -21.74 -48.23
C ILE A 141 20.27 -21.73 -49.51
N GLY A 142 19.82 -20.55 -49.94
CA GLY A 142 18.95 -20.40 -51.11
C GLY A 142 17.48 -20.75 -50.87
N GLU A 143 17.11 -21.18 -49.67
CA GLU A 143 15.70 -21.33 -49.28
C GLU A 143 15.04 -19.95 -49.17
N THR A 144 13.80 -19.82 -49.64
CA THR A 144 12.98 -18.62 -49.36
C THR A 144 12.21 -18.88 -48.08
N THR A 145 12.54 -18.12 -47.02
CA THR A 145 11.92 -18.21 -45.71
C THR A 145 10.90 -17.07 -45.52
N THR A 146 9.95 -17.31 -44.63
CA THR A 146 9.01 -16.31 -44.14
C THR A 146 9.54 -15.71 -42.85
N VAL A 147 9.89 -14.43 -42.87
CA VAL A 147 10.34 -13.70 -41.68
C VAL A 147 9.15 -13.07 -41.00
N ALA A 148 8.85 -13.51 -39.79
CA ALA A 148 7.75 -13.00 -38.96
C ALA A 148 8.24 -11.89 -38.01
N LEU A 149 7.51 -10.78 -37.98
CA LEU A 149 7.53 -9.79 -36.91
C LEU A 149 6.22 -9.86 -36.15
N THR A 150 6.32 -10.17 -34.87
CA THR A 150 5.19 -10.02 -33.95
C THR A 150 5.11 -8.56 -33.52
N ARG A 151 3.94 -7.95 -33.71
CA ARG A 151 3.65 -6.58 -33.26
C ARG A 151 2.37 -6.57 -32.46
N GLN A 152 2.42 -5.83 -31.36
CA GLN A 152 1.29 -5.64 -30.50
C GLN A 152 0.36 -4.59 -31.13
N VAL A 153 -0.87 -4.97 -31.41
CA VAL A 153 -1.89 -4.13 -32.03
C VAL A 153 -3.03 -3.94 -31.02
N PRO A 154 -3.52 -2.70 -30.81
CA PRO A 154 -4.64 -2.47 -29.90
C PRO A 154 -5.92 -3.11 -30.45
N LYS A 155 -6.65 -3.79 -29.59
CA LYS A 155 -8.02 -4.25 -29.82
C LYS A 155 -8.93 -3.52 -28.85
N TYR A 156 -9.61 -2.52 -29.37
CA TYR A 156 -10.63 -1.79 -28.62
C TYR A 156 -11.92 -2.62 -28.56
N ALA A 157 -12.64 -2.51 -27.45
CA ALA A 157 -13.81 -3.32 -27.19
C ALA A 157 -15.06 -2.91 -28.00
N GLY A 158 -15.06 -1.74 -28.65
CA GLY A 158 -16.26 -1.15 -29.22
C GLY A 158 -17.13 -0.58 -28.09
N GLN A 159 -18.30 -1.16 -27.83
CA GLN A 159 -19.17 -0.71 -26.74
C GLN A 159 -18.73 -1.26 -25.38
N VAL A 160 -18.55 -0.37 -24.41
CA VAL A 160 -18.19 -0.69 -23.02
C VAL A 160 -19.19 -0.02 -22.09
N GLU A 161 -19.83 -0.80 -21.24
CA GLU A 161 -20.67 -0.29 -20.16
C GLU A 161 -19.81 0.05 -18.94
N PHE A 162 -19.94 1.28 -18.44
CA PHE A 162 -19.37 1.68 -17.17
C PHE A 162 -20.32 2.61 -16.44
N ASP A 163 -20.64 2.25 -15.19
CA ASP A 163 -21.41 3.11 -14.28
C ASP A 163 -22.77 3.56 -14.85
N GLY A 164 -23.44 2.66 -15.58
CA GLY A 164 -24.75 2.90 -16.20
C GLY A 164 -24.70 3.71 -17.50
N GLN A 165 -23.50 3.97 -18.05
CA GLN A 165 -23.29 4.65 -19.31
C GLN A 165 -22.56 3.75 -20.32
N THR A 166 -23.00 3.82 -21.58
CA THR A 166 -22.33 3.15 -22.70
C THR A 166 -21.27 4.07 -23.33
N TYR A 167 -20.03 3.61 -23.38
CA TYR A 167 -18.92 4.28 -24.08
C TYR A 167 -18.59 3.53 -25.37
N ASN A 168 -18.43 4.22 -26.49
CA ASN A 168 -17.97 3.62 -27.74
C ASN A 168 -16.46 3.85 -27.91
N VAL A 169 -15.65 2.86 -27.49
CA VAL A 169 -14.20 2.86 -27.53
C VAL A 169 -13.72 2.11 -28.77
N THR A 170 -13.28 2.85 -29.79
CA THR A 170 -12.86 2.30 -31.09
C THR A 170 -11.48 2.76 -31.54
N ASP A 171 -10.87 3.70 -30.82
CA ASP A 171 -9.58 4.30 -31.12
C ASP A 171 -8.94 4.90 -29.86
N ALA A 172 -7.73 5.44 -30.00
CA ALA A 172 -7.00 6.06 -28.89
C ALA A 172 -7.72 7.28 -28.28
N ALA A 173 -8.44 8.05 -29.11
CA ALA A 173 -9.13 9.26 -28.66
C ALA A 173 -10.35 8.92 -27.80
N SER A 174 -11.15 7.95 -28.23
CA SER A 174 -12.27 7.41 -27.46
C SER A 174 -11.82 6.65 -26.20
N LEU A 175 -10.67 5.97 -26.24
CA LEU A 175 -10.06 5.37 -25.04
C LEU A 175 -9.63 6.44 -24.02
N LYS A 176 -9.09 7.58 -24.49
CA LYS A 176 -8.76 8.73 -23.63
C LYS A 176 -10.00 9.23 -22.88
N VAL A 177 -11.09 9.45 -23.61
CA VAL A 177 -12.37 9.89 -23.04
C VAL A 177 -12.91 8.88 -22.02
N TYR A 178 -12.80 7.58 -22.31
CA TYR A 178 -13.19 6.53 -21.36
C TYR A 178 -12.33 6.55 -20.09
N ASN A 179 -11.00 6.65 -20.23
CA ASN A 179 -10.10 6.73 -19.08
C ASN A 179 -10.33 7.99 -18.23
N ASP A 180 -10.62 9.14 -18.86
CA ASP A 180 -10.99 10.37 -18.16
C ASP A 180 -12.27 10.18 -17.34
N ALA A 181 -13.25 9.43 -17.86
CA ALA A 181 -14.45 9.07 -17.11
C ALA A 181 -14.14 8.14 -15.92
N LEU A 182 -13.25 7.16 -16.07
CA LEU A 182 -12.78 6.33 -14.96
C LEU A 182 -12.10 7.18 -13.87
N ILE A 183 -11.23 8.11 -14.27
CA ILE A 183 -10.51 9.01 -13.34
C ILE A 183 -11.48 9.96 -12.63
N ALA A 184 -12.40 10.59 -13.36
CA ALA A 184 -13.41 11.45 -12.76
C ALA A 184 -14.26 10.67 -11.74
N ARG A 185 -14.60 9.42 -12.09
CA ARG A 185 -15.38 8.55 -11.23
C ARG A 185 -14.66 8.16 -9.93
N LEU A 186 -13.34 8.02 -9.97
CA LEU A 186 -12.52 7.78 -8.76
C LEU A 186 -12.56 8.95 -7.79
N GLN A 187 -12.81 10.18 -8.26
CA GLN A 187 -12.81 11.39 -7.45
C GLN A 187 -14.17 11.68 -6.78
N GLU A 188 -15.21 10.93 -7.15
CA GLU A 188 -16.55 11.09 -6.59
C GLU A 188 -16.68 10.36 -5.23
N PRO A 189 -17.46 10.91 -4.28
CA PRO A 189 -17.70 10.29 -2.98
C PRO A 189 -18.74 9.15 -3.06
N ARG A 190 -18.61 8.23 -4.02
CA ARG A 190 -19.38 6.97 -4.11
C ARG A 190 -18.53 5.77 -4.57
N LEU A 191 -18.81 4.55 -4.09
CA LEU A 191 -17.99 3.35 -4.31
C LEU A 191 -17.65 3.13 -5.78
N PHE A 192 -16.40 2.86 -6.13
CA PHE A 192 -16.06 2.61 -7.53
C PHE A 192 -16.62 1.25 -7.99
N PRO A 193 -17.22 1.12 -9.19
CA PRO A 193 -17.76 -0.16 -9.66
C PRO A 193 -16.69 -1.27 -9.65
N GLY A 194 -16.89 -2.33 -8.87
CA GLY A 194 -15.92 -3.43 -8.72
C GLY A 194 -15.04 -3.36 -7.48
N GLU A 195 -15.04 -2.24 -6.73
CA GLU A 195 -14.17 -2.01 -5.57
C GLU A 195 -14.39 -3.05 -4.47
N GLU A 196 -15.65 -3.34 -4.11
CA GLU A 196 -15.96 -4.28 -3.03
C GLU A 196 -15.49 -5.71 -3.33
N GLN A 197 -15.41 -6.08 -4.61
CA GLN A 197 -15.05 -7.44 -5.02
C GLN A 197 -13.55 -7.66 -5.04
N ASN A 198 -12.76 -6.63 -5.36
CA ASN A 198 -11.35 -6.80 -5.73
C ASN A 198 -10.41 -5.72 -5.19
N GLY A 199 -10.93 -4.70 -4.53
CA GLY A 199 -10.18 -3.52 -4.10
C GLY A 199 -10.15 -2.45 -5.18
N LEU A 200 -9.91 -1.22 -4.73
CA LEU A 200 -10.04 -0.03 -5.58
C LEU A 200 -9.06 0.00 -6.76
N GLN A 201 -7.77 -0.32 -6.52
CA GLN A 201 -6.76 -0.34 -7.59
C GLN A 201 -7.11 -1.36 -8.67
N LYS A 202 -7.50 -2.57 -8.25
CA LYS A 202 -7.85 -3.64 -9.18
C LYS A 202 -9.17 -3.37 -9.89
N ALA A 203 -10.13 -2.70 -9.25
CA ALA A 203 -11.38 -2.30 -9.89
C ALA A 203 -11.15 -1.29 -11.04
N TYR A 204 -10.27 -0.31 -10.86
CA TYR A 204 -9.84 0.58 -11.94
C TYR A 204 -9.14 -0.21 -13.06
N ASP A 205 -8.18 -1.07 -12.71
CA ASP A 205 -7.45 -1.89 -13.68
C ASP A 205 -8.41 -2.77 -14.51
N ASP A 206 -9.33 -3.47 -13.85
CA ASP A 206 -10.34 -4.31 -14.49
C ASP A 206 -11.31 -3.49 -15.38
N ALA A 207 -11.64 -2.26 -14.99
CA ALA A 207 -12.48 -1.37 -15.79
C ALA A 207 -11.74 -0.89 -17.05
N PHE A 208 -10.47 -0.48 -16.92
CA PHE A 208 -9.65 -0.06 -18.06
C PHE A 208 -9.41 -1.22 -19.04
N ASP A 209 -9.07 -2.40 -18.53
CA ASP A 209 -8.79 -3.60 -19.33
C ASP A 209 -10.03 -4.18 -20.07
N LYS A 210 -11.25 -3.77 -19.67
CA LYS A 210 -12.46 -4.06 -20.44
C LYS A 210 -12.50 -3.31 -21.77
N ALA A 211 -11.94 -2.10 -21.83
CA ALA A 211 -12.01 -1.25 -23.01
C ALA A 211 -10.88 -1.49 -24.00
N LEU A 212 -9.73 -1.98 -23.52
CA LEU A 212 -8.54 -2.21 -24.33
C LEU A 212 -7.94 -3.58 -24.01
N LYS A 213 -7.74 -4.36 -25.06
CA LYS A 213 -6.80 -5.48 -25.05
C LYS A 213 -5.73 -5.24 -26.10
N PHE A 214 -4.65 -5.99 -25.98
CA PHE A 214 -3.67 -6.06 -27.03
C PHE A 214 -3.67 -7.46 -27.62
N GLU A 215 -3.61 -7.52 -28.95
CA GLU A 215 -3.39 -8.75 -29.68
C GLU A 215 -2.03 -8.69 -30.37
N TYR A 216 -1.45 -9.87 -30.56
CA TYR A 216 -0.17 -10.01 -31.22
C TYR A 216 -0.40 -10.46 -32.65
N ASN A 217 -0.29 -9.51 -33.57
CA ASN A 217 -0.37 -9.80 -35.00
C ASN A 217 1.02 -10.18 -35.52
N ILE A 218 1.05 -11.18 -36.40
CA ILE A 218 2.26 -11.60 -37.07
C ILE A 218 2.26 -11.00 -38.48
N TYR A 219 3.24 -10.15 -38.75
CA TYR A 219 3.47 -9.61 -40.08
C TYR A 219 4.69 -10.29 -40.68
N THR A 220 4.60 -10.68 -41.94
CA THR A 220 5.60 -11.50 -42.60
C THR A 220 6.11 -10.87 -43.88
N PHE A 221 7.36 -11.14 -44.24
CA PHE A 221 7.85 -10.94 -45.60
C PHE A 221 8.71 -12.14 -45.99
N GLN A 222 8.91 -12.31 -47.30
CA GLN A 222 9.75 -13.39 -47.83
C GLN A 222 11.18 -12.90 -48.01
N GLU A 223 12.14 -13.66 -47.48
CA GLU A 223 13.57 -13.44 -47.65
C GLU A 223 14.21 -14.71 -48.20
N THR A 224 15.10 -14.60 -49.20
CA THR A 224 15.92 -15.74 -49.62
C THR A 224 17.19 -15.77 -48.80
N ILE A 225 17.49 -16.92 -48.19
CA ILE A 225 18.66 -17.10 -47.33
C ILE A 225 19.94 -16.94 -48.15
N PRO A 226 20.80 -15.97 -47.80
CA PRO A 226 22.09 -15.85 -48.46
C PRO A 226 22.95 -17.09 -48.19
N ASN A 227 23.83 -17.42 -49.14
CA ASN A 227 24.84 -18.48 -49.00
C ASN A 227 25.96 -18.06 -48.05
N ASP A 228 25.66 -17.92 -46.75
CA ASP A 228 26.54 -17.26 -45.79
C ASP A 228 26.31 -17.71 -44.32
N ASP A 229 27.35 -17.63 -43.50
CA ASP A 229 27.36 -18.00 -42.07
C ASP A 229 26.47 -17.11 -41.18
N VAL A 230 26.07 -15.94 -41.69
CA VAL A 230 25.02 -15.09 -41.13
C VAL A 230 23.67 -15.81 -40.97
N ALA A 231 23.42 -16.94 -41.65
CA ALA A 231 22.20 -17.74 -41.51
C ALA A 231 22.14 -18.68 -40.27
N GLN A 232 23.24 -18.90 -39.57
CA GLN A 232 23.33 -19.84 -38.41
C GLN A 232 22.61 -19.36 -37.13
N LYS A 233 22.22 -20.30 -36.23
CA LYS A 233 21.68 -19.98 -34.87
C LYS A 233 22.65 -19.11 -34.08
N ARG A 234 22.13 -18.06 -33.44
CA ARG A 234 22.92 -17.16 -32.58
C ARG A 234 23.46 -17.92 -31.37
N GLY A 235 22.63 -18.73 -30.70
CA GLY A 235 23.02 -19.52 -29.54
C GLY A 235 23.56 -18.67 -28.38
N GLU A 236 24.14 -19.34 -27.38
CA GLU A 236 24.69 -18.67 -26.20
C GLU A 236 25.98 -17.91 -26.51
N ARG A 237 26.16 -16.75 -25.86
CA ARG A 237 27.30 -15.85 -26.11
C ARG A 237 27.84 -15.26 -24.81
N TRP A 238 28.96 -15.76 -24.32
CA TRP A 238 29.50 -15.39 -23.02
C TRP A 238 30.86 -14.71 -23.17
N VAL A 239 31.14 -13.69 -22.36
CA VAL A 239 32.52 -13.17 -22.25
C VAL A 239 33.36 -14.20 -21.51
N MET A 240 32.88 -14.68 -20.36
CA MET A 240 33.52 -15.74 -19.59
C MET A 240 32.52 -16.81 -19.20
N ALA A 241 32.92 -18.09 -19.22
CA ALA A 241 32.12 -19.17 -18.68
C ALA A 241 32.98 -20.23 -17.97
N ALA A 242 32.50 -20.71 -16.82
CA ALA A 242 33.04 -21.85 -16.11
C ALA A 242 32.05 -23.02 -16.17
N SER A 243 32.54 -24.19 -16.60
CA SER A 243 31.76 -25.44 -16.66
C SER A 243 32.57 -26.60 -16.09
N GLY A 244 31.99 -27.40 -15.21
CA GLY A 244 32.68 -28.54 -14.59
C GLY A 244 33.28 -28.23 -13.22
N GLU A 245 33.49 -29.30 -12.45
CA GLU A 245 33.98 -29.23 -11.07
C GLU A 245 35.36 -28.56 -11.00
N GLY A 246 35.51 -27.62 -10.06
CA GLY A 246 36.73 -26.84 -9.86
C GLY A 246 36.97 -25.73 -10.89
N SER A 247 36.23 -25.69 -12.01
CA SER A 247 36.41 -24.66 -13.03
C SER A 247 35.99 -23.28 -12.52
N THR A 248 36.83 -22.27 -12.73
CA THR A 248 36.61 -20.90 -12.25
C THR A 248 36.88 -19.86 -13.34
N VAL A 249 36.03 -18.83 -13.38
CA VAL A 249 36.27 -17.60 -14.14
C VAL A 249 36.18 -16.38 -13.23
N THR A 250 37.17 -15.49 -13.28
CA THR A 250 37.29 -14.36 -12.37
C THR A 250 37.52 -13.05 -13.11
N VAL A 251 36.74 -12.01 -12.80
CA VAL A 251 37.07 -10.62 -13.17
C VAL A 251 37.87 -10.01 -12.04
N LYS A 252 39.13 -9.65 -12.33
CA LYS A 252 40.11 -9.26 -11.31
C LYS A 252 39.98 -7.81 -10.88
N ASN A 253 40.54 -7.51 -9.69
CA ASN A 253 40.64 -6.14 -9.19
C ASN A 253 41.20 -5.17 -10.27
N GLY A 254 40.51 -4.03 -10.46
CA GLY A 254 40.88 -3.01 -11.43
C GLY A 254 40.35 -3.27 -12.85
N ALA A 255 39.86 -4.47 -13.15
CA ALA A 255 39.24 -4.80 -14.41
C ALA A 255 37.76 -4.39 -14.45
N TYR A 256 37.26 -4.09 -15.65
CA TYR A 256 35.82 -3.97 -15.89
C TYR A 256 35.39 -4.66 -17.19
N LEU A 257 34.16 -5.18 -17.18
CA LEU A 257 33.47 -5.72 -18.36
C LEU A 257 32.15 -5.01 -18.60
N ASP A 258 32.10 -4.19 -19.64
CA ASP A 258 30.88 -3.55 -20.13
C ASP A 258 30.28 -4.38 -21.27
N VAL A 259 29.22 -5.14 -21.01
CA VAL A 259 28.74 -6.19 -21.91
C VAL A 259 27.37 -5.86 -22.50
N ARG A 260 27.24 -6.13 -23.80
CA ARG A 260 25.95 -6.20 -24.48
C ARG A 260 25.83 -7.53 -25.20
N SER A 261 24.90 -8.36 -24.74
CA SER A 261 24.46 -9.57 -25.42
C SER A 261 22.94 -9.58 -25.58
N VAL A 262 22.46 -9.52 -26.83
CA VAL A 262 21.03 -9.61 -27.14
C VAL A 262 20.58 -11.07 -27.09
N PRO A 263 19.45 -11.43 -26.44
CA PRO A 263 18.96 -12.80 -26.39
C PRO A 263 18.64 -13.43 -27.77
N ASP A 264 18.65 -14.77 -27.85
CA ASP A 264 18.42 -15.54 -29.10
C ASP A 264 16.98 -15.40 -29.62
N THR A 265 16.01 -15.17 -28.72
CA THR A 265 14.62 -14.88 -29.10
C THR A 265 14.10 -13.64 -28.38
N LEU A 266 13.13 -12.96 -29.00
CA LEU A 266 12.46 -11.76 -28.45
C LEU A 266 11.58 -12.06 -27.21
N ASN A 267 11.30 -13.34 -26.91
CA ASN A 267 10.62 -13.77 -25.70
C ASN A 267 11.62 -14.10 -24.59
N ALA A 268 12.14 -13.05 -23.95
CA ALA A 268 13.06 -13.16 -22.81
C ALA A 268 12.43 -13.77 -21.55
N ALA A 269 11.10 -13.87 -21.48
CA ALA A 269 10.37 -14.32 -20.29
C ALA A 269 10.30 -15.85 -20.12
N SER A 270 10.38 -16.64 -21.20
CA SER A 270 10.21 -18.10 -21.15
C SER A 270 11.49 -18.90 -21.40
N ASN A 271 12.57 -18.24 -21.85
CA ASN A 271 13.82 -18.92 -22.15
C ASN A 271 14.79 -18.85 -20.97
N LYS A 272 15.12 -20.04 -20.43
CA LYS A 272 16.10 -20.37 -19.37
C LYS A 272 17.50 -19.75 -19.58
N ALA A 273 17.61 -18.43 -19.63
CA ALA A 273 18.82 -17.64 -19.88
C ALA A 273 19.76 -18.16 -21.00
N LYS A 274 19.21 -18.73 -22.09
CA LYS A 274 19.97 -19.32 -23.22
C LYS A 274 20.52 -18.28 -24.21
N SER A 275 20.95 -17.14 -23.70
CA SER A 275 21.03 -15.89 -24.47
C SER A 275 22.42 -15.25 -24.47
N GLY A 276 23.27 -15.60 -23.50
CA GLY A 276 24.59 -15.01 -23.35
C GLY A 276 24.61 -13.70 -22.55
N GLY A 277 25.78 -13.35 -22.02
CA GLY A 277 26.01 -12.24 -21.08
C GLY A 277 27.49 -12.08 -20.72
N ALA A 278 27.80 -11.42 -19.62
CA ALA A 278 29.20 -11.27 -19.19
C ALA A 278 29.77 -12.59 -18.66
N MET A 279 29.09 -13.24 -17.72
CA MET A 279 29.61 -14.41 -17.01
C MET A 279 28.57 -15.54 -16.91
N LEU A 280 29.00 -16.78 -17.12
CA LEU A 280 28.23 -18.00 -16.88
C LEU A 280 28.96 -18.94 -15.92
N ALA A 281 28.26 -19.44 -14.92
CA ALA A 281 28.67 -20.59 -14.12
C ALA A 281 27.65 -21.72 -14.32
N GLU A 282 28.12 -22.87 -14.79
CA GLU A 282 27.28 -24.06 -14.96
C GLU A 282 27.98 -25.35 -14.55
N LYS A 283 27.19 -26.39 -14.26
CA LYS A 283 27.65 -27.75 -13.93
C LYS A 283 28.86 -27.76 -12.98
N TYR A 284 28.70 -27.27 -11.75
CA TYR A 284 29.78 -27.16 -10.74
C TYR A 284 30.84 -26.07 -10.99
N GLY A 285 30.69 -25.25 -12.02
CA GLY A 285 31.58 -24.11 -12.29
C GLY A 285 31.36 -22.92 -11.34
N THR A 286 32.37 -22.07 -11.20
CA THR A 286 32.33 -20.86 -10.36
C THR A 286 32.64 -19.58 -11.15
N ALA A 287 31.82 -18.54 -10.98
CA ALA A 287 32.04 -17.20 -11.56
C ALA A 287 32.24 -16.17 -10.44
N ILE A 288 33.34 -15.40 -10.50
CA ILE A 288 33.75 -14.46 -9.44
C ILE A 288 33.98 -13.05 -10.00
N VAL A 289 33.37 -12.05 -9.36
CA VAL A 289 33.74 -10.64 -9.55
C VAL A 289 34.50 -10.21 -8.30
N GLU A 290 35.81 -9.95 -8.41
CA GLU A 290 36.64 -9.57 -7.25
C GLU A 290 36.31 -8.16 -6.73
N GLU A 291 36.74 -7.89 -5.48
CA GLU A 291 36.75 -6.54 -4.95
C GLU A 291 37.58 -5.60 -5.85
N GLY A 292 37.05 -4.42 -6.14
CA GLY A 292 37.62 -3.48 -7.11
C GLY A 292 37.35 -3.82 -8.58
N ALA A 293 36.70 -4.94 -8.89
CA ALA A 293 36.26 -5.30 -10.24
C ALA A 293 34.82 -4.86 -10.51
N LYS A 294 34.49 -4.64 -11.80
CA LYS A 294 33.14 -4.21 -12.22
C LYS A 294 32.63 -5.02 -13.42
N ILE A 295 31.37 -5.45 -13.40
CA ILE A 295 30.68 -5.93 -14.62
C ILE A 295 29.40 -5.13 -14.83
N SER A 296 29.14 -4.71 -16.06
CA SER A 296 27.96 -3.90 -16.36
C SER A 296 27.48 -3.96 -17.80
N GLY A 297 26.42 -3.19 -18.14
CA GLY A 297 25.80 -3.17 -19.46
C GLY A 297 24.33 -3.59 -19.49
N THR A 298 23.96 -4.36 -20.51
CA THR A 298 22.55 -4.61 -20.88
C THR A 298 22.25 -6.09 -20.97
N PHE A 299 21.02 -6.49 -20.63
CA PHE A 299 20.60 -7.89 -20.48
C PHE A 299 21.37 -8.59 -19.34
N TYR A 300 21.88 -9.80 -19.58
CA TYR A 300 22.46 -10.67 -18.55
C TYR A 300 23.91 -10.30 -18.22
N GLN A 301 24.19 -10.03 -16.94
CA GLN A 301 25.57 -9.87 -16.47
C GLN A 301 26.13 -11.18 -15.94
N MET A 302 25.40 -11.84 -15.04
CA MET A 302 25.79 -13.13 -14.51
C MET A 302 24.63 -14.12 -14.56
N VAL A 303 24.93 -15.34 -15.00
CA VAL A 303 24.00 -16.46 -14.92
C VAL A 303 24.67 -17.61 -14.16
N VAL A 304 23.94 -18.17 -13.20
CA VAL A 304 24.37 -19.33 -12.42
C VAL A 304 23.30 -20.41 -12.55
N ARG A 305 23.67 -21.56 -13.11
CA ARG A 305 22.72 -22.64 -13.34
C ARG A 305 23.31 -24.02 -13.11
N ASP A 306 22.44 -25.01 -12.97
CA ASP A 306 22.79 -26.41 -12.70
C ASP A 306 23.40 -26.62 -11.31
N GLN A 307 23.32 -27.88 -10.87
CA GLN A 307 23.80 -28.32 -9.57
C GLN A 307 25.28 -27.96 -9.34
N GLY A 308 25.56 -27.46 -8.14
CA GLY A 308 26.92 -27.18 -7.65
C GLY A 308 27.53 -25.89 -8.17
N SER A 309 26.90 -25.20 -9.13
CA SER A 309 27.43 -23.98 -9.71
C SER A 309 27.30 -22.79 -8.75
N ARG A 310 28.31 -21.91 -8.77
CA ARG A 310 28.41 -20.78 -7.85
C ARG A 310 28.68 -19.47 -8.57
N GLY A 311 28.00 -18.40 -8.18
CA GLY A 311 28.33 -17.03 -8.55
C GLY A 311 28.65 -16.21 -7.31
N ILE A 312 29.74 -15.45 -7.33
CA ILE A 312 30.22 -14.67 -6.19
C ILE A 312 30.49 -13.23 -6.64
N ASN A 313 29.80 -12.26 -6.04
CA ASN A 313 30.06 -10.84 -6.25
C ASN A 313 30.76 -10.22 -5.03
N ASN A 314 32.06 -9.96 -5.15
CA ASN A 314 32.84 -9.15 -4.22
C ASN A 314 33.11 -7.74 -4.76
N GLY A 315 32.76 -7.44 -6.01
CA GLY A 315 32.94 -6.14 -6.67
C GLY A 315 31.63 -5.39 -6.93
N VAL A 316 31.46 -4.84 -8.14
CA VAL A 316 30.24 -4.12 -8.53
C VAL A 316 29.59 -4.75 -9.75
N ILE A 317 28.31 -5.11 -9.64
CA ILE A 317 27.48 -5.49 -10.79
C ILE A 317 26.49 -4.35 -11.08
N SER A 318 26.50 -3.80 -12.27
CA SER A 318 25.54 -2.77 -12.67
C SER A 318 24.72 -3.21 -13.88
N THR A 319 23.44 -2.88 -13.94
CA THR A 319 22.59 -3.36 -15.03
C THR A 319 21.60 -2.33 -15.53
N GLY A 320 21.30 -2.38 -16.84
CA GLY A 320 20.46 -1.44 -17.57
C GLY A 320 21.22 -0.20 -18.10
N TYR A 321 22.53 -0.16 -17.88
CA TYR A 321 23.44 0.89 -18.35
C TYR A 321 24.89 0.40 -18.28
N TYR A 322 25.80 1.12 -18.96
CA TYR A 322 27.23 0.85 -18.87
C TYR A 322 27.84 1.71 -17.75
N SER A 323 28.36 1.06 -16.72
CA SER A 323 29.00 1.70 -15.59
C SER A 323 30.33 2.35 -15.94
N LYS A 324 31.08 1.79 -16.91
CA LYS A 324 32.47 2.21 -17.19
C LYS A 324 33.25 2.34 -15.87
N ASP A 325 33.88 3.49 -15.64
CA ASP A 325 34.53 3.83 -14.38
C ASP A 325 33.68 4.79 -13.52
N GLY A 326 32.44 4.40 -13.24
CA GLY A 326 31.57 5.11 -12.29
C GLY A 326 30.60 6.11 -12.92
N HIS A 327 29.76 5.65 -13.85
CA HIS A 327 28.74 6.48 -14.49
C HIS A 327 27.77 7.14 -13.48
N ASP A 328 27.59 8.46 -13.62
CA ASP A 328 26.62 9.24 -12.82
C ASP A 328 25.18 8.99 -13.30
N THR A 329 24.40 8.33 -12.45
CA THR A 329 23.01 7.99 -12.75
C THR A 329 21.98 9.05 -12.32
N SER A 330 22.43 10.19 -11.79
CA SER A 330 21.54 11.31 -11.44
C SER A 330 20.94 11.98 -12.68
N GLY A 331 21.65 11.92 -13.82
CA GLY A 331 21.23 12.47 -15.10
C GLY A 331 20.30 11.56 -15.92
N ASN A 332 19.68 12.15 -16.94
CA ASN A 332 18.74 11.47 -17.85
C ASN A 332 19.41 10.60 -18.94
N SER A 333 20.74 10.46 -18.97
CA SER A 333 21.46 9.79 -20.06
C SER A 333 22.43 8.71 -19.60
N SER A 334 22.29 7.47 -20.10
CA SER A 334 23.03 6.31 -19.57
C SER A 334 23.53 5.27 -20.59
N ASN A 335 23.35 5.52 -21.89
CA ASN A 335 23.86 4.67 -22.95
C ASN A 335 24.54 5.52 -24.03
N PRO A 336 25.78 5.19 -24.47
CA PRO A 336 26.51 5.99 -25.47
C PRO A 336 25.85 6.06 -26.86
N THR A 337 24.87 5.19 -27.18
CA THR A 337 24.21 5.21 -28.49
C THR A 337 22.78 5.75 -28.46
N THR A 338 22.09 5.70 -27.31
CA THR A 338 20.67 6.07 -27.20
C THR A 338 20.35 7.04 -26.07
N SER A 339 21.31 7.35 -25.20
CA SER A 339 21.11 8.18 -23.99
C SER A 339 19.97 7.69 -23.10
N ASN A 340 19.67 6.38 -23.07
CA ASN A 340 18.56 5.79 -22.33
C ASN A 340 19.00 4.63 -21.44
N TYR A 341 18.29 4.43 -20.33
CA TYR A 341 18.41 3.22 -19.51
C TYR A 341 17.57 2.12 -20.13
N VAL A 342 18.19 0.94 -20.28
CA VAL A 342 17.67 -0.15 -21.08
C VAL A 342 17.55 -1.44 -20.25
N GLU A 343 17.29 -2.58 -20.89
CA GLU A 343 17.08 -3.85 -20.22
C GLU A 343 18.29 -4.26 -19.40
N GLY A 344 18.04 -4.70 -18.17
CA GLY A 344 19.08 -5.03 -17.21
C GLY A 344 18.70 -6.18 -16.28
N MET A 345 19.47 -7.26 -16.36
CA MET A 345 19.34 -8.48 -15.58
C MET A 345 20.70 -8.75 -14.92
N ALA A 346 20.90 -8.25 -13.70
CA ALA A 346 22.22 -8.33 -13.06
C ALA A 346 22.60 -9.80 -12.81
N VAL A 347 21.77 -10.56 -12.10
CA VAL A 347 22.03 -11.97 -11.80
C VAL A 347 20.78 -12.83 -11.97
N THR A 348 20.89 -13.93 -12.73
CA THR A 348 19.84 -14.95 -12.82
C THR A 348 20.37 -16.28 -12.30
N VAL A 349 19.67 -16.85 -11.33
CA VAL A 349 20.00 -18.13 -10.68
C VAL A 349 18.86 -19.11 -10.90
N TYR A 350 19.14 -20.27 -11.49
CA TYR A 350 18.11 -21.28 -11.75
C TYR A 350 18.66 -22.71 -11.76
N ASP A 351 17.75 -23.68 -11.66
CA ASP A 351 18.04 -25.11 -11.77
C ASP A 351 19.18 -25.56 -10.81
N GLN A 352 19.05 -25.27 -9.50
CA GLN A 352 20.03 -25.58 -8.41
C GLN A 352 21.30 -24.72 -8.35
N GLY A 353 21.31 -23.54 -8.97
CA GLY A 353 22.42 -22.60 -8.83
C GLY A 353 22.48 -21.92 -7.46
N TYR A 354 23.68 -21.44 -7.07
CA TYR A 354 23.89 -20.66 -5.85
C TYR A 354 24.61 -19.33 -6.11
N PHE A 355 24.05 -18.22 -5.61
CA PHE A 355 24.65 -16.90 -5.74
C PHE A 355 24.88 -16.19 -4.39
N GLU A 356 26.01 -15.49 -4.30
CA GLU A 356 26.46 -14.74 -3.13
C GLU A 356 26.75 -13.28 -3.54
N ASN A 357 26.06 -12.32 -2.92
CA ASN A 357 26.39 -10.91 -3.03
C ASN A 357 27.06 -10.41 -1.74
N ASN A 358 28.36 -10.09 -1.82
CA ASN A 358 29.15 -9.53 -0.72
C ASN A 358 29.40 -8.02 -0.89
N ASN A 359 29.01 -7.44 -2.03
CA ASN A 359 29.27 -6.05 -2.36
C ASN A 359 28.10 -5.45 -3.18
N ILE A 360 28.33 -4.59 -4.18
CA ILE A 360 27.28 -3.73 -4.73
C ILE A 360 26.64 -4.32 -5.99
N ILE A 361 25.31 -4.24 -6.04
CA ILE A 361 24.51 -4.43 -7.26
C ILE A 361 23.71 -3.13 -7.51
N ASN A 362 23.81 -2.55 -8.71
CA ASN A 362 23.01 -1.39 -9.12
C ASN A 362 22.01 -1.77 -10.22
N VAL A 363 20.74 -1.44 -9.99
CA VAL A 363 19.64 -1.76 -10.90
C VAL A 363 18.97 -0.48 -11.40
N ALA A 364 19.19 -0.16 -12.68
CA ALA A 364 18.47 0.93 -13.32
C ALA A 364 17.05 0.50 -13.70
N GLY A 365 16.10 1.44 -13.64
CA GLY A 365 14.79 1.30 -14.25
C GLY A 365 14.82 1.73 -15.72
N TYR A 366 14.02 1.06 -16.55
CA TYR A 366 13.95 1.27 -17.99
C TYR A 366 13.37 2.66 -18.34
N THR A 367 13.93 3.41 -19.29
CA THR A 367 13.40 4.75 -19.68
C THR A 367 12.69 4.79 -21.04
N LEU A 368 12.58 3.64 -21.73
CA LEU A 368 11.83 3.52 -22.98
C LEU A 368 10.41 2.97 -22.73
N ASN A 369 9.47 3.25 -23.63
CA ASN A 369 8.11 2.74 -23.51
C ASN A 369 8.09 1.23 -23.86
N ALA A 370 8.15 0.34 -22.86
CA ALA A 370 7.98 -1.11 -23.04
C ALA A 370 7.30 -1.73 -21.80
N PRO A 371 5.96 -1.71 -21.73
CA PRO A 371 5.21 -2.00 -20.49
C PRO A 371 5.41 -3.41 -19.92
N GLU A 372 5.90 -4.37 -20.70
CA GLU A 372 6.10 -5.76 -20.28
C GLU A 372 7.52 -6.06 -19.74
N LYS A 373 8.44 -5.08 -19.75
CA LYS A 373 9.82 -5.31 -19.32
C LYS A 373 10.01 -4.98 -17.85
N MET A 374 10.95 -5.66 -17.20
CA MET A 374 11.36 -5.39 -15.82
C MET A 374 12.87 -5.59 -15.71
N ASN A 375 13.52 -4.67 -15.00
CA ASN A 375 14.91 -4.84 -14.61
C ASN A 375 15.00 -5.37 -13.18
N TYR A 376 15.99 -6.22 -12.92
CA TYR A 376 16.18 -6.80 -11.59
C TYR A 376 17.65 -6.96 -11.22
N GLY A 377 17.91 -6.92 -9.91
CA GLY A 377 19.21 -7.21 -9.32
C GLY A 377 19.51 -8.71 -9.33
N VAL A 378 18.70 -9.49 -8.63
CA VAL A 378 18.85 -10.95 -8.53
C VAL A 378 17.50 -11.61 -8.77
N LYS A 379 17.45 -12.62 -9.63
CA LYS A 379 16.25 -13.45 -9.83
C LYS A 379 16.59 -14.91 -9.57
N VAL A 380 15.81 -15.55 -8.70
CA VAL A 380 16.01 -16.93 -8.25
C VAL A 380 14.80 -17.79 -8.65
N GLY A 381 15.07 -18.91 -9.32
CA GLY A 381 14.07 -19.88 -9.77
C GLY A 381 14.49 -21.34 -9.58
N ASN A 382 13.53 -22.26 -9.52
CA ASN A 382 13.75 -23.72 -9.60
C ASN A 382 14.86 -24.25 -8.68
N ASP A 383 14.55 -24.44 -7.39
CA ASP A 383 15.43 -25.06 -6.39
C ASP A 383 16.80 -24.37 -6.25
N SER A 384 16.84 -23.06 -6.52
CA SER A 384 18.07 -22.26 -6.47
C SER A 384 18.12 -21.37 -5.25
N LYS A 385 19.32 -20.90 -4.93
CA LYS A 385 19.57 -20.06 -3.75
C LYS A 385 20.32 -18.77 -4.11
N ALA A 386 19.90 -17.65 -3.51
CA ALA A 386 20.70 -16.43 -3.50
C ALA A 386 20.73 -15.78 -2.12
N VAL A 387 21.90 -15.26 -1.73
CA VAL A 387 22.11 -14.55 -0.47
C VAL A 387 22.72 -13.19 -0.75
N ASN A 388 22.06 -12.12 -0.31
CA ASN A 388 22.69 -10.82 -0.12
C ASN A 388 23.25 -10.78 1.30
N PHE A 389 24.56 -10.98 1.45
CA PHE A 389 25.21 -11.03 2.75
C PHE A 389 25.21 -9.67 3.45
N SER A 390 25.54 -9.64 4.74
CA SER A 390 25.53 -8.43 5.57
C SER A 390 26.39 -7.28 5.03
N THR A 391 27.38 -7.58 4.19
CA THR A 391 28.21 -6.58 3.52
C THR A 391 27.70 -6.17 2.14
N GLY A 392 26.71 -6.89 1.59
CA GLY A 392 26.14 -6.66 0.28
C GLY A 392 25.14 -5.52 0.25
N VAL A 393 25.11 -4.80 -0.87
CA VAL A 393 24.23 -3.65 -1.13
C VAL A 393 23.54 -3.85 -2.47
N ILE A 394 22.22 -3.69 -2.52
CA ILE A 394 21.45 -3.67 -3.78
C ILE A 394 20.73 -2.32 -3.90
N ASN A 395 21.10 -1.54 -4.90
CA ASN A 395 20.47 -0.25 -5.23
C ASN A 395 19.42 -0.45 -6.33
N VAL A 396 18.18 -0.11 -6.04
CA VAL A 396 17.01 -0.31 -6.91
C VAL A 396 16.51 1.03 -7.43
N ALA A 397 16.23 1.08 -8.74
CA ALA A 397 15.82 2.29 -9.44
C ALA A 397 16.85 3.42 -9.33
N VAL A 398 18.08 3.14 -9.78
CA VAL A 398 19.20 4.08 -9.66
C VAL A 398 19.13 5.34 -10.52
N ASN A 399 18.04 5.50 -11.28
CA ASN A 399 17.81 6.61 -12.20
C ASN A 399 16.38 7.14 -12.14
N ASN A 400 16.20 8.36 -12.65
CA ASN A 400 14.91 9.03 -12.76
C ASN A 400 14.18 8.64 -14.06
N GLY A 401 12.88 8.99 -14.12
CA GLY A 401 12.08 8.86 -15.35
C GLY A 401 11.79 7.42 -15.76
N ILE A 402 11.77 6.49 -14.80
CA ILE A 402 11.51 5.08 -15.05
C ILE A 402 10.13 4.88 -15.68
N LYS A 403 10.05 3.92 -16.60
CA LYS A 403 8.88 3.60 -17.42
C LYS A 403 8.39 2.17 -17.25
N THR A 404 9.13 1.38 -16.48
CA THR A 404 8.77 0.01 -16.10
C THR A 404 9.09 -0.26 -14.65
N ASN A 405 8.51 -1.34 -14.12
CA ASN A 405 8.79 -1.83 -12.79
C ASN A 405 10.26 -2.25 -12.65
N THR A 406 10.80 -2.14 -11.43
CA THR A 406 12.19 -2.51 -11.10
C THR A 406 12.25 -3.24 -9.76
N ALA A 407 13.07 -4.29 -9.65
CA ALA A 407 13.18 -5.08 -8.43
C ALA A 407 14.64 -5.25 -7.96
N GLY A 408 14.86 -5.34 -6.66
CA GLY A 408 16.13 -5.75 -6.08
C GLY A 408 16.33 -7.25 -6.24
N MET A 409 15.56 -8.03 -5.48
CA MET A 409 15.55 -9.49 -5.54
C MET A 409 14.17 -10.03 -5.93
N ILE A 410 14.14 -11.07 -6.75
CA ILE A 410 12.91 -11.78 -7.15
C ILE A 410 13.06 -13.25 -6.77
N ALA A 411 12.07 -13.77 -6.04
CA ALA A 411 11.90 -15.19 -5.80
C ALA A 411 10.69 -15.67 -6.62
N GLU A 412 10.93 -16.51 -7.61
CA GLU A 412 9.89 -17.14 -8.41
C GLU A 412 10.12 -18.65 -8.44
N GLY A 413 9.06 -19.45 -8.58
CA GLY A 413 9.21 -20.88 -8.80
C GLY A 413 9.48 -21.74 -7.57
N GLU A 414 9.39 -23.05 -7.81
CA GLU A 414 9.39 -24.06 -6.77
C GLU A 414 10.75 -24.16 -6.07
N LEU A 415 10.72 -24.23 -4.72
CA LEU A 415 11.89 -24.40 -3.85
C LEU A 415 12.95 -23.28 -3.93
N SER A 416 12.62 -22.12 -4.50
CA SER A 416 13.54 -20.98 -4.54
C SER A 416 13.81 -20.43 -3.14
N ILE A 417 15.08 -20.15 -2.83
CA ILE A 417 15.54 -19.62 -1.54
C ILE A 417 16.21 -18.25 -1.74
N VAL A 418 15.68 -17.22 -1.10
CA VAL A 418 16.24 -15.86 -1.10
C VAL A 418 16.52 -15.42 0.33
N THR A 419 17.73 -14.94 0.60
CA THR A 419 18.12 -14.36 1.88
C THR A 419 18.67 -12.95 1.69
N ASN A 420 18.19 -12.00 2.50
CA ASN A 420 18.75 -10.65 2.58
C ASN A 420 19.22 -10.31 4.00
N ASP A 421 20.52 -10.40 4.22
CA ASP A 421 21.23 -9.98 5.43
C ASP A 421 21.86 -8.58 5.27
N GLY A 422 22.03 -8.11 4.03
CA GLY A 422 22.62 -6.82 3.69
C GLY A 422 21.60 -5.69 3.51
N GLU A 423 22.00 -4.68 2.74
CA GLU A 423 21.17 -3.50 2.45
C GLU A 423 20.50 -3.60 1.07
N ILE A 424 19.21 -3.25 1.02
CA ILE A 424 18.52 -2.91 -0.23
C ILE A 424 18.02 -1.48 -0.12
N TYR A 425 18.35 -0.63 -1.09
CA TYR A 425 17.88 0.76 -1.11
C TYR A 425 17.09 1.03 -2.38
N ILE A 426 15.86 1.53 -2.24
CA ILE A 426 14.98 1.89 -3.34
C ILE A 426 14.97 3.41 -3.48
N GLY A 427 15.40 3.92 -4.64
CA GLY A 427 15.28 5.35 -4.95
C GLY A 427 16.54 6.18 -4.65
N ARG A 428 17.74 5.65 -4.88
CA ARG A 428 18.99 6.44 -4.86
C ARG A 428 19.88 6.15 -6.06
N THR A 429 20.74 7.08 -6.43
CA THR A 429 21.74 6.91 -7.49
C THR A 429 22.71 5.76 -7.23
N ALA A 430 23.35 5.27 -8.29
CA ALA A 430 24.27 4.14 -8.23
C ALA A 430 25.46 4.41 -7.31
N GLN A 431 25.98 3.34 -6.70
CA GLN A 431 27.22 3.35 -5.94
C GLN A 431 28.23 2.42 -6.59
N TYR A 432 29.50 2.82 -6.59
CA TYR A 432 30.60 1.97 -7.06
C TYR A 432 31.58 1.62 -5.94
N GLU A 433 31.42 2.26 -4.79
CA GLU A 433 32.14 2.01 -3.55
C GLU A 433 31.14 2.09 -2.41
N LYS A 434 31.30 1.25 -1.38
CA LYS A 434 30.36 1.21 -0.26
C LYS A 434 30.39 2.53 0.50
N GLY A 435 29.22 3.03 0.86
CA GLY A 435 29.10 4.30 1.58
C GLY A 435 29.41 5.55 0.74
N ALA A 436 29.64 5.41 -0.57
CA ALA A 436 29.74 6.56 -1.47
C ALA A 436 28.46 7.40 -1.40
N ALA A 437 28.62 8.72 -1.47
CA ALA A 437 27.50 9.66 -1.43
C ALA A 437 26.54 9.42 -2.61
N THR A 438 25.24 9.44 -2.32
CA THR A 438 24.18 9.24 -3.32
C THR A 438 23.19 10.38 -3.29
N GLN A 439 22.44 10.53 -4.38
CA GLN A 439 21.29 11.42 -4.47
C GLN A 439 19.99 10.62 -4.54
N GLU A 440 18.91 11.18 -3.98
CA GLU A 440 17.57 10.60 -4.06
C GLU A 440 17.02 10.68 -5.49
N THR A 441 16.55 9.55 -6.02
CA THR A 441 15.82 9.46 -7.29
C THR A 441 14.31 9.46 -7.05
N THR A 442 13.52 9.68 -8.09
CA THR A 442 12.06 9.83 -8.01
C THR A 442 11.32 8.67 -8.67
N PRO A 443 11.49 7.40 -8.24
CA PRO A 443 10.69 6.32 -8.78
C PRO A 443 9.22 6.54 -8.43
N ASN A 444 8.34 6.43 -9.42
CA ASN A 444 6.89 6.59 -9.28
C ASN A 444 6.09 5.42 -9.89
N LEU A 445 6.79 4.36 -10.28
CA LEU A 445 6.21 3.07 -10.67
C LEU A 445 6.48 2.05 -9.58
N GLN A 446 5.85 0.87 -9.71
CA GLN A 446 6.08 -0.21 -8.76
C GLN A 446 7.55 -0.60 -8.73
N THR A 447 8.15 -0.43 -7.55
CA THR A 447 9.52 -0.83 -7.26
C THR A 447 9.52 -1.75 -6.06
N TYR A 448 10.33 -2.79 -6.13
CA TYR A 448 10.35 -3.84 -5.11
C TYR A 448 11.74 -4.02 -4.53
N GLY A 449 11.85 -4.11 -3.21
CA GLY A 449 13.08 -4.57 -2.57
C GLY A 449 13.26 -6.07 -2.82
N ILE A 450 12.31 -6.85 -2.29
CA ILE A 450 12.16 -8.29 -2.55
C ILE A 450 10.75 -8.54 -3.10
N TRP A 451 10.64 -9.29 -4.20
CA TRP A 451 9.36 -9.67 -4.79
C TRP A 451 9.22 -11.19 -4.92
N VAL A 452 8.25 -11.75 -4.19
CA VAL A 452 7.82 -13.15 -4.32
C VAL A 452 6.60 -13.20 -5.23
N LYS A 453 6.73 -13.91 -6.35
CA LYS A 453 5.69 -13.94 -7.40
C LYS A 453 5.60 -15.28 -8.14
N PRO A 454 4.49 -15.57 -8.84
CA PRO A 454 4.36 -16.64 -9.83
C PRO A 454 5.44 -16.64 -10.93
N ILE A 455 5.84 -17.83 -11.40
CA ILE A 455 6.67 -17.98 -12.62
C ILE A 455 5.90 -17.50 -13.87
N ASP A 456 4.58 -17.66 -13.91
CA ASP A 456 3.78 -17.43 -15.12
C ASP A 456 2.48 -16.64 -14.84
N SER A 457 2.08 -15.83 -15.81
CA SER A 457 0.99 -14.84 -15.68
C SER A 457 -0.42 -15.44 -15.76
N LYS A 458 -0.56 -16.75 -16.00
CA LYS A 458 -1.87 -17.43 -16.14
C LYS A 458 -1.86 -18.82 -15.52
N ASP A 459 -2.16 -18.92 -14.23
CA ASP A 459 -2.70 -20.15 -13.58
C ASP A 459 -1.72 -21.13 -12.90
N LYS A 460 -0.43 -20.80 -12.73
CA LYS A 460 0.47 -21.59 -11.86
C LYS A 460 1.02 -20.76 -10.70
N PRO A 461 0.51 -20.95 -9.46
CA PRO A 461 1.04 -20.22 -8.33
C PRO A 461 2.46 -20.70 -7.99
N THR A 462 3.26 -19.81 -7.41
CA THR A 462 4.58 -20.20 -6.86
C THR A 462 4.38 -21.01 -5.58
N ILE A 463 4.99 -22.19 -5.50
CA ILE A 463 4.88 -23.13 -4.38
C ILE A 463 6.22 -23.28 -3.68
N ASN A 464 6.21 -23.49 -2.35
CA ASN A 464 7.40 -23.85 -1.57
C ASN A 464 8.61 -22.88 -1.66
N THR A 465 8.38 -21.57 -1.86
CA THR A 465 9.47 -20.57 -1.83
C THR A 465 9.85 -20.20 -0.41
N THR A 466 11.14 -20.04 -0.12
CA THR A 466 11.63 -19.53 1.16
C THR A 466 12.26 -18.15 0.99
N VAL A 467 11.79 -17.16 1.76
CA VAL A 467 12.43 -15.84 1.86
C VAL A 467 12.79 -15.57 3.31
N THR A 468 14.03 -15.15 3.53
CA THR A 468 14.54 -14.74 4.84
C THR A 468 15.09 -13.32 4.76
N HIS A 469 14.67 -12.46 5.69
CA HIS A 469 15.22 -11.12 5.84
C HIS A 469 15.79 -10.95 7.24
N ASN A 470 17.04 -10.47 7.31
CA ASN A 470 17.75 -10.10 8.54
C ASN A 470 18.43 -8.72 8.42
N GLY A 471 18.55 -8.18 7.20
CA GLY A 471 19.25 -6.93 6.89
C GLY A 471 18.36 -5.70 6.93
N THR A 472 18.65 -4.74 6.05
CA THR A 472 17.89 -3.48 5.94
C THR A 472 17.28 -3.30 4.55
N ILE A 473 16.05 -2.83 4.47
CA ILE A 473 15.44 -2.30 3.24
C ILE A 473 14.99 -0.86 3.49
N THR A 474 15.45 0.09 2.66
CA THR A 474 15.06 1.50 2.77
C THR A 474 14.36 1.98 1.51
N VAL A 475 13.19 2.59 1.66
CA VAL A 475 12.50 3.36 0.62
C VAL A 475 12.89 4.83 0.79
N GLY A 476 13.54 5.39 -0.23
CA GLY A 476 14.01 6.77 -0.24
C GLY A 476 12.90 7.81 -0.11
N THR A 477 13.27 9.00 0.34
CA THR A 477 12.39 10.16 0.60
C THR A 477 11.60 10.62 -0.61
N LYS A 478 12.13 10.43 -1.82
CA LYS A 478 11.45 10.83 -3.07
C LYS A 478 10.74 9.68 -3.79
N ALA A 479 10.76 8.48 -3.23
CA ALA A 479 10.10 7.32 -3.79
C ALA A 479 8.60 7.29 -3.43
N GLN A 480 7.79 6.83 -4.38
CA GLN A 480 6.37 6.51 -4.19
C GLN A 480 6.04 5.23 -4.94
N ASN A 481 4.94 4.55 -4.58
CA ASN A 481 4.57 3.25 -5.14
C ASN A 481 5.63 2.15 -4.93
N ALA A 482 6.49 2.30 -3.91
CA ALA A 482 7.53 1.35 -3.59
C ALA A 482 7.04 0.34 -2.55
N THR A 483 7.45 -0.92 -2.69
CA THR A 483 7.19 -1.97 -1.70
C THR A 483 8.51 -2.61 -1.27
N ALA A 484 8.83 -2.60 0.02
CA ALA A 484 10.07 -3.20 0.51
C ALA A 484 10.07 -4.72 0.30
N ILE A 485 9.02 -5.43 0.73
CA ILE A 485 8.81 -6.85 0.49
C ILE A 485 7.38 -7.09 0.00
N ALA A 486 7.23 -7.65 -1.19
CA ALA A 486 5.94 -8.00 -1.77
C ALA A 486 5.80 -9.51 -1.93
N VAL A 487 4.71 -10.07 -1.41
CA VAL A 487 4.30 -11.47 -1.59
C VAL A 487 2.97 -11.46 -2.31
N THR A 488 2.99 -11.74 -3.61
CA THR A 488 1.78 -11.66 -4.45
C THR A 488 1.45 -13.01 -5.07
N ARG A 489 0.17 -13.39 -5.05
CA ARG A 489 -0.36 -14.58 -5.76
C ARG A 489 0.44 -15.87 -5.52
N THR A 490 0.88 -16.09 -4.29
CA THR A 490 1.72 -17.22 -3.87
C THR A 490 0.86 -18.38 -3.37
N ALA A 491 1.32 -19.64 -3.52
CA ALA A 491 0.62 -20.83 -3.06
C ALA A 491 1.19 -21.43 -1.76
N ALA A 492 0.48 -22.43 -1.27
CA ALA A 492 0.76 -23.19 -0.05
C ALA A 492 2.20 -23.71 0.00
N GLY A 493 2.75 -23.76 1.23
CA GLY A 493 4.09 -24.26 1.52
C GLY A 493 5.21 -23.22 1.39
N SER A 494 4.92 -22.03 0.85
CA SER A 494 5.89 -20.92 0.86
C SER A 494 6.03 -20.31 2.26
N LYS A 495 7.27 -19.98 2.63
CA LYS A 495 7.64 -19.40 3.93
C LYS A 495 8.41 -18.10 3.74
N ILE A 496 7.87 -17.01 4.28
CA ILE A 496 8.50 -15.69 4.24
C ILE A 496 8.71 -15.26 5.69
N THR A 497 9.94 -15.02 6.09
CA THR A 497 10.30 -14.71 7.46
C THR A 497 11.19 -13.48 7.53
N LEU A 498 10.71 -12.43 8.19
CA LEU A 498 11.52 -11.34 8.69
C LEU A 498 11.92 -11.72 10.12
N HIS A 499 13.21 -11.70 10.43
CA HIS A 499 13.71 -11.98 11.79
C HIS A 499 13.89 -10.69 12.60
N LYS A 500 14.19 -10.84 13.89
CA LYS A 500 14.36 -9.75 14.86
C LYS A 500 15.34 -8.63 14.45
N ASP A 501 16.33 -8.95 13.61
CA ASP A 501 17.35 -7.99 13.17
C ASP A 501 16.93 -7.24 11.90
N SER A 502 15.81 -7.64 11.26
CA SER A 502 15.25 -6.98 10.08
C SER A 502 14.94 -5.51 10.36
N GLN A 503 15.24 -4.65 9.40
CA GLN A 503 14.88 -3.24 9.43
C GLN A 503 14.28 -2.81 8.10
N ILE A 504 13.07 -2.26 8.14
CA ILE A 504 12.42 -1.64 7.00
C ILE A 504 12.18 -0.16 7.32
N ASN A 505 12.74 0.73 6.51
CA ASN A 505 12.59 2.18 6.66
C ASN A 505 11.80 2.74 5.47
N LEU A 506 10.67 3.39 5.75
CA LEU A 506 9.75 3.90 4.74
C LEU A 506 9.71 5.43 4.82
N ASN A 507 10.59 6.08 4.06
CA ASN A 507 10.80 7.53 4.15
C ASN A 507 10.04 8.32 3.07
N GLY A 508 9.38 7.63 2.13
CA GLY A 508 8.82 8.26 0.94
C GLY A 508 7.76 9.33 1.22
N GLU A 509 8.04 10.55 0.75
CA GLU A 509 7.22 11.76 0.89
C GLU A 509 7.14 12.55 -0.43
N ALA A 510 7.13 11.81 -1.55
CA ALA A 510 7.18 12.37 -2.89
C ALA A 510 6.14 13.48 -3.11
N GLN A 511 6.59 14.60 -3.67
CA GLN A 511 5.73 15.71 -4.05
C GLN A 511 5.35 15.59 -5.52
N ASN A 512 4.07 15.34 -5.81
CA ASN A 512 3.59 15.28 -7.18
C ASN A 512 3.31 16.67 -7.76
N ALA A 513 3.61 16.86 -9.04
CA ALA A 513 3.56 18.16 -9.72
C ALA A 513 2.18 18.85 -9.66
N ASN A 514 1.08 18.08 -9.61
CA ASN A 514 -0.29 18.58 -9.59
C ASN A 514 -0.88 18.72 -8.18
N GLY A 515 -0.07 18.54 -7.13
CA GLY A 515 -0.56 18.50 -5.74
C GLY A 515 -1.33 17.23 -5.36
N SER A 516 -1.47 16.26 -6.28
CA SER A 516 -2.02 14.94 -5.99
C SER A 516 -1.25 14.24 -4.86
N PRO A 517 -1.91 13.42 -4.02
CA PRO A 517 -1.20 12.59 -3.04
C PRO A 517 -0.13 11.71 -3.69
N PRO A 518 1.01 11.42 -3.02
CA PRO A 518 1.94 10.39 -3.50
C PRO A 518 1.28 9.01 -3.51
N LEU A 519 1.66 8.15 -4.45
CA LEU A 519 1.22 6.75 -4.46
C LEU A 519 1.76 6.00 -3.22
N GLN A 520 0.92 5.10 -2.69
CA GLN A 520 1.18 4.43 -1.42
C GLN A 520 2.49 3.63 -1.42
N ASN A 521 3.32 3.86 -0.40
CA ASN A 521 4.49 3.02 -0.11
C ASN A 521 4.10 1.93 0.89
N ILE A 522 4.72 0.74 0.77
CA ILE A 522 4.40 -0.42 1.60
C ILE A 522 5.68 -1.06 2.14
N GLY A 523 5.70 -1.42 3.43
CA GLY A 523 6.77 -2.22 4.02
C GLY A 523 6.65 -3.68 3.59
N LEU A 524 5.69 -4.38 4.16
CA LEU A 524 5.35 -5.76 3.83
C LEU A 524 3.96 -5.81 3.19
N LEU A 525 3.88 -6.25 1.93
CA LEU A 525 2.63 -6.52 1.22
C LEU A 525 2.38 -8.03 1.11
N ALA A 526 1.25 -8.49 1.63
CA ALA A 526 0.68 -9.79 1.30
C ALA A 526 -0.59 -9.58 0.47
N GLN A 527 -0.55 -9.91 -0.83
CA GLN A 527 -1.67 -9.70 -1.74
C GLN A 527 -2.07 -11.00 -2.43
N ASP A 528 -3.29 -11.46 -2.15
CA ASP A 528 -3.80 -12.75 -2.61
C ASP A 528 -2.74 -13.87 -2.46
N SER A 529 -2.02 -13.85 -1.33
CA SER A 529 -0.90 -14.76 -1.03
C SER A 529 -1.34 -16.14 -0.56
N GLY A 530 -2.66 -16.39 -0.53
CA GLY A 530 -3.23 -17.69 -0.18
C GLY A 530 -2.83 -18.09 1.25
N ASP A 531 -2.32 -19.31 1.38
CA ASP A 531 -1.97 -19.93 2.67
C ASP A 531 -0.44 -19.90 2.91
N ALA A 532 0.28 -18.94 2.32
CA ALA A 532 1.70 -18.74 2.60
C ALA A 532 1.94 -18.42 4.08
N ASP A 533 3.01 -18.98 4.67
CA ASP A 533 3.43 -18.69 6.03
C ASP A 533 4.29 -17.42 6.04
N ILE A 534 3.67 -16.28 6.36
CA ILE A 534 4.33 -14.97 6.39
C ILE A 534 4.48 -14.54 7.86
N LEU A 535 5.72 -14.53 8.33
CA LEU A 535 6.09 -14.12 9.68
C LEU A 535 6.86 -12.80 9.65
N THR A 536 6.42 -11.83 10.46
CA THR A 536 7.12 -10.55 10.64
C THR A 536 7.72 -10.42 12.05
N ALA A 537 8.93 -9.88 12.10
CA ALA A 537 9.69 -9.55 13.30
C ALA A 537 10.63 -8.38 12.99
N GLY A 538 11.34 -7.87 13.99
CA GLY A 538 12.25 -6.74 13.80
C GLY A 538 11.50 -5.43 13.61
N LYS A 539 12.17 -4.43 13.03
CA LYS A 539 11.69 -3.04 13.02
C LYS A 539 11.13 -2.63 11.67
N ILE A 540 9.96 -2.00 11.67
CA ILE A 540 9.43 -1.23 10.54
C ILE A 540 9.19 0.22 10.98
N THR A 541 9.87 1.17 10.35
CA THR A 541 9.74 2.61 10.63
C THR A 541 9.06 3.31 9.45
N VAL A 542 8.02 4.08 9.73
CA VAL A 542 7.32 4.92 8.75
C VAL A 542 7.58 6.38 9.07
N ASP A 543 8.43 7.02 8.27
CA ASP A 543 8.74 8.45 8.36
C ASP A 543 8.02 9.25 7.25
N GLY A 544 7.70 8.61 6.13
CA GLY A 544 7.02 9.21 4.98
C GLY A 544 5.51 9.45 5.15
N ILE A 545 4.84 9.74 4.04
CA ILE A 545 3.38 9.95 3.96
C ILE A 545 2.71 8.92 3.07
N ASN A 546 1.39 8.73 3.23
CA ASN A 546 0.59 7.71 2.54
C ASN A 546 1.27 6.33 2.52
N THR A 547 1.61 5.82 3.70
CA THR A 547 2.44 4.62 3.84
C THR A 547 1.77 3.59 4.74
N VAL A 548 1.93 2.31 4.40
CA VAL A 548 1.47 1.19 5.20
C VAL A 548 2.67 0.31 5.58
N ALA A 549 2.89 0.10 6.88
CA ALA A 549 3.98 -0.77 7.32
C ALA A 549 3.70 -2.24 6.94
N VAL A 550 2.53 -2.77 7.29
CA VAL A 550 2.09 -4.12 6.90
C VAL A 550 0.70 -4.07 6.25
N LYS A 551 0.60 -4.51 4.99
CA LYS A 551 -0.63 -4.53 4.21
C LYS A 551 -1.04 -5.95 3.84
N LEU A 552 -2.28 -6.31 4.17
CA LEU A 552 -2.94 -7.53 3.74
C LEU A 552 -4.09 -7.15 2.81
N ASP A 553 -4.09 -7.72 1.61
CA ASP A 553 -5.02 -7.36 0.53
C ASP A 553 -5.57 -8.62 -0.14
N GLY A 554 -6.88 -8.84 -0.03
CA GLY A 554 -7.55 -10.05 -0.52
C GLY A 554 -7.28 -11.27 0.35
N LYS A 555 -7.08 -12.45 -0.28
CA LYS A 555 -6.81 -13.69 0.48
C LYS A 555 -5.36 -13.68 0.99
N ALA A 556 -5.14 -13.29 2.23
CA ALA A 556 -3.79 -13.16 2.80
C ALA A 556 -3.75 -13.48 4.30
N LYS A 557 -2.59 -13.96 4.76
CA LYS A 557 -2.30 -14.16 6.18
C LYS A 557 -0.89 -13.67 6.54
N VAL A 558 -0.78 -12.87 7.60
CA VAL A 558 0.51 -12.41 8.16
C VAL A 558 0.46 -12.52 9.68
N ASP A 559 1.45 -13.18 10.28
CA ASP A 559 1.60 -13.29 11.72
C ASP A 559 2.84 -12.48 12.17
N ALA A 560 2.70 -11.67 13.21
CA ALA A 560 3.80 -10.96 13.84
C ALA A 560 4.28 -11.69 15.10
N THR A 561 5.56 -11.53 15.44
CA THR A 561 6.17 -12.10 16.66
C THR A 561 6.39 -11.02 17.72
N GLU A 562 6.56 -11.41 18.99
CA GLU A 562 6.86 -10.50 20.11
C GLU A 562 8.05 -9.53 19.85
N THR A 563 8.95 -9.87 18.93
CA THR A 563 10.09 -9.03 18.55
C THR A 563 9.80 -8.05 17.41
N SER A 564 8.55 -7.97 16.96
CA SER A 564 8.11 -6.96 15.99
C SER A 564 8.02 -5.60 16.65
N ASN A 565 8.45 -4.56 15.94
CA ASN A 565 8.33 -3.18 16.36
C ASN A 565 7.94 -2.32 15.15
N ILE A 566 6.72 -1.80 15.15
CA ILE A 566 6.24 -0.88 14.12
C ILE A 566 6.15 0.52 14.72
N THR A 567 6.83 1.48 14.12
CA THR A 567 6.82 2.88 14.56
C THR A 567 6.36 3.80 13.43
N ILE A 568 5.30 4.58 13.69
CA ILE A 568 4.74 5.55 12.74
C ILE A 568 5.08 6.97 13.19
N ASN A 569 6.12 7.55 12.59
CA ASN A 569 6.56 8.94 12.81
C ASN A 569 5.90 9.91 11.83
N GLY A 570 5.78 9.51 10.57
CA GLY A 570 5.17 10.31 9.52
C GLY A 570 3.71 10.63 9.83
N GLY A 571 3.32 11.89 9.63
CA GLY A 571 1.95 12.34 9.84
C GLY A 571 1.05 12.14 8.62
N GLN A 572 -0.22 12.46 8.81
CA GLN A 572 -1.16 12.69 7.73
C GLN A 572 -0.62 13.74 6.75
N ASP A 573 -0.75 13.49 5.45
CA ASP A 573 -0.45 14.50 4.44
C ASP A 573 -1.45 15.66 4.55
N PRO A 574 -1.00 16.90 4.86
CA PRO A 574 -1.89 18.03 5.04
C PRO A 574 -2.60 18.44 3.75
N LYS A 575 -2.10 18.06 2.57
CA LYS A 575 -2.73 18.41 1.29
C LYS A 575 -3.85 17.44 0.91
N SER A 576 -3.56 16.14 0.99
CA SER A 576 -4.48 15.10 0.51
C SER A 576 -5.31 14.45 1.62
N GLY A 577 -4.93 14.62 2.88
CA GLY A 577 -5.57 13.91 3.99
C GLY A 577 -5.24 12.41 4.02
N THR A 578 -4.32 11.91 3.18
CA THR A 578 -3.84 10.52 3.26
C THR A 578 -3.13 10.25 4.59
N ARG A 579 -3.38 9.06 5.17
CA ARG A 579 -2.88 8.67 6.50
C ARG A 579 -1.89 7.51 6.39
N ASN A 580 -1.11 7.35 7.45
CA ASN A 580 -0.19 6.22 7.61
C ASN A 580 -0.80 5.14 8.51
N TYR A 581 -0.49 3.88 8.21
CA TYR A 581 -1.03 2.71 8.91
C TYR A 581 0.09 1.79 9.39
N ALA A 582 0.02 1.30 10.63
CA ALA A 582 0.90 0.21 11.07
C ALA A 582 0.47 -1.12 10.45
N VAL A 583 -0.83 -1.45 10.53
CA VAL A 583 -1.42 -2.62 9.86
C VAL A 583 -2.69 -2.20 9.13
N TYR A 584 -2.78 -2.53 7.85
CA TYR A 584 -3.99 -2.37 7.04
C TYR A 584 -4.38 -3.74 6.46
N ALA A 585 -5.53 -4.28 6.85
CA ALA A 585 -6.05 -5.54 6.33
C ALA A 585 -7.43 -5.34 5.70
N GLU A 586 -7.57 -5.79 4.45
CA GLU A 586 -8.84 -5.74 3.72
C GLU A 586 -9.09 -7.07 3.01
N GLY A 587 -10.19 -7.73 3.41
CA GLY A 587 -10.70 -8.93 2.74
C GLY A 587 -11.96 -8.61 1.94
N TYR A 588 -12.20 -9.31 0.83
CA TYR A 588 -13.29 -8.98 -0.10
C TYR A 588 -14.51 -9.89 0.02
N SER A 589 -14.33 -11.10 0.54
CA SER A 589 -15.38 -12.10 0.68
C SER A 589 -14.98 -13.16 1.71
N ALA A 590 -15.93 -14.03 2.09
CA ALA A 590 -15.69 -15.11 3.05
C ALA A 590 -14.59 -16.10 2.61
N ASP A 591 -14.32 -16.24 1.31
CA ASP A 591 -13.24 -17.04 0.74
C ASP A 591 -11.95 -16.23 0.46
N ARG A 592 -12.04 -14.90 0.49
CA ARG A 592 -10.92 -13.96 0.30
C ARG A 592 -10.71 -13.10 1.53
N GLN A 593 -10.55 -13.75 2.68
CA GLN A 593 -10.31 -13.10 3.96
C GLN A 593 -8.85 -12.67 4.10
N ALA A 594 -8.65 -11.51 4.73
CA ALA A 594 -7.37 -11.07 5.24
C ALA A 594 -7.30 -11.39 6.73
N SER A 595 -6.28 -12.11 7.18
CA SER A 595 -6.18 -12.54 8.59
C SER A 595 -4.77 -12.41 9.15
N GLY A 596 -4.64 -12.33 10.47
CA GLY A 596 -3.32 -12.24 11.06
C GLY A 596 -3.30 -12.08 12.57
N THR A 597 -2.13 -12.33 13.14
CA THR A 597 -1.82 -12.06 14.54
C THR A 597 -0.83 -10.92 14.65
N ILE A 598 -1.03 -10.05 15.62
CA ILE A 598 -0.17 -8.92 15.94
C ILE A 598 0.42 -9.20 17.32
N ASP A 599 1.72 -9.39 17.34
CA ASP A 599 2.53 -9.60 18.52
C ASP A 599 3.73 -8.65 18.41
N GLY A 600 4.12 -7.97 19.48
CA GLY A 600 5.14 -6.92 19.48
C GLY A 600 4.57 -5.49 19.50
N GLU A 601 5.45 -4.49 19.48
CA GLU A 601 5.09 -3.09 19.76
C GLU A 601 4.58 -2.32 18.54
N ILE A 602 3.53 -1.52 18.74
CA ILE A 602 3.06 -0.50 17.78
C ILE A 602 3.16 0.88 18.45
N ASN A 603 3.93 1.79 17.86
CA ASN A 603 4.19 3.14 18.36
C ASN A 603 3.61 4.20 17.41
N LEU A 604 2.66 5.00 17.89
CA LEU A 604 2.04 6.10 17.13
C LEU A 604 2.63 7.44 17.58
N ASN A 605 3.44 8.05 16.71
CA ASN A 605 4.07 9.35 16.94
C ASN A 605 3.54 10.44 15.98
N GLY A 606 3.14 10.05 14.76
CA GLY A 606 2.65 10.95 13.72
C GLY A 606 1.20 11.41 13.94
N VAL A 607 0.89 12.66 13.56
CA VAL A 607 -0.48 13.18 13.52
C VAL A 607 -1.32 12.34 12.56
N GLY A 608 -2.50 11.93 12.99
CA GLY A 608 -3.41 11.16 12.14
C GLY A 608 -2.99 9.71 11.87
N ALA A 609 -1.93 9.21 12.53
CA ALA A 609 -1.50 7.82 12.39
C ALA A 609 -2.58 6.84 12.84
N ILE A 610 -2.69 5.71 12.13
CA ILE A 610 -3.61 4.62 12.45
C ILE A 610 -2.79 3.39 12.83
N GLY A 611 -3.09 2.79 13.98
CA GLY A 611 -2.46 1.55 14.41
C GLY A 611 -2.91 0.37 13.55
N VAL A 612 -4.03 -0.24 13.93
CA VAL A 612 -4.52 -1.46 13.28
C VAL A 612 -5.85 -1.19 12.62
N HIS A 613 -5.91 -1.40 11.31
CA HIS A 613 -7.12 -1.28 10.51
C HIS A 613 -7.56 -2.63 9.95
N ALA A 614 -8.80 -3.01 10.25
CA ALA A 614 -9.48 -4.17 9.67
C ALA A 614 -10.70 -3.72 8.89
N ARG A 615 -10.80 -4.17 7.64
CA ARG A 615 -11.86 -3.79 6.72
C ARG A 615 -12.54 -4.99 6.06
N ASN A 616 -13.87 -4.89 5.94
CA ASN A 616 -14.73 -5.85 5.25
C ASN A 616 -14.55 -7.26 5.81
N TYR A 617 -13.91 -8.19 5.10
CA TYR A 617 -13.69 -9.57 5.57
C TYR A 617 -12.32 -9.77 6.23
N ALA A 618 -11.84 -8.76 6.97
CA ALA A 618 -10.58 -8.83 7.70
C ALA A 618 -10.78 -9.26 9.16
N THR A 619 -9.98 -10.21 9.63
CA THR A 619 -10.00 -10.71 11.02
C THR A 619 -8.60 -10.70 11.62
N LEU A 620 -8.36 -9.82 12.59
CA LEU A 620 -7.06 -9.66 13.24
C LEU A 620 -7.13 -9.97 14.73
N THR A 621 -6.05 -10.56 15.27
CA THR A 621 -5.85 -10.75 16.70
C THR A 621 -4.65 -9.95 17.17
N VAL A 622 -4.80 -9.18 18.24
CA VAL A 622 -3.74 -8.39 18.87
C VAL A 622 -3.43 -9.02 20.21
N ASN A 623 -2.22 -9.55 20.35
CA ASN A 623 -1.76 -10.22 21.56
C ASN A 623 -1.54 -9.22 22.70
N GLN A 624 -1.44 -9.76 23.91
CA GLN A 624 -1.15 -8.96 25.10
C GLN A 624 0.17 -8.20 24.91
N GLY A 625 0.22 -6.93 25.34
CA GLY A 625 1.37 -6.05 25.18
C GLY A 625 1.53 -5.43 23.78
N SER A 626 0.65 -5.78 22.83
CA SER A 626 0.78 -5.39 21.41
C SER A 626 -0.21 -4.32 20.95
N SER A 627 -0.96 -3.73 21.89
CA SER A 627 -1.86 -2.62 21.59
C SER A 627 -1.09 -1.35 21.18
N PRO A 628 -1.63 -0.53 20.25
CA PRO A 628 -1.00 0.72 19.84
C PRO A 628 -0.76 1.68 21.01
N LYS A 629 0.45 2.24 21.07
CA LYS A 629 0.87 3.24 22.06
C LYS A 629 0.76 4.64 21.47
N PHE A 630 0.00 5.51 22.13
CA PHE A 630 -0.19 6.92 21.76
C PHE A 630 0.92 7.76 22.39
N ASN A 631 2.04 7.89 21.71
CA ASN A 631 3.24 8.50 22.28
C ASN A 631 3.30 10.02 22.04
N GLN A 632 3.03 10.44 20.80
CA GLN A 632 3.09 11.83 20.33
C GLN A 632 2.08 12.06 19.20
N GLY A 633 1.83 13.31 18.84
CA GLY A 633 0.90 13.67 17.76
C GLY A 633 -0.53 13.89 18.26
N THR A 634 -1.48 13.99 17.33
CA THR A 634 -2.91 14.21 17.57
C THR A 634 -3.75 13.47 16.54
N ASP A 635 -5.07 13.37 16.78
CA ASP A 635 -6.05 12.85 15.80
C ASP A 635 -5.76 11.41 15.33
N GLN A 636 -5.09 10.62 16.19
CA GLN A 636 -4.70 9.23 15.93
C GLN A 636 -5.84 8.26 16.20
N ILE A 637 -5.75 7.08 15.59
CA ILE A 637 -6.70 5.98 15.82
C ILE A 637 -5.91 4.73 16.19
N GLY A 638 -6.21 4.13 17.34
CA GLY A 638 -5.58 2.87 17.76
C GLY A 638 -6.06 1.72 16.86
N PHE A 639 -7.37 1.47 16.89
CA PHE A 639 -8.04 0.40 16.17
C PHE A 639 -9.14 0.99 15.29
N TYR A 640 -9.08 0.73 13.99
CA TYR A 640 -10.11 1.13 13.05
C TYR A 640 -10.78 -0.09 12.42
N ILE A 641 -12.04 -0.34 12.77
CA ILE A 641 -12.82 -1.48 12.27
C ILE A 641 -13.91 -0.98 11.34
N PHE A 642 -13.93 -1.50 10.13
CA PHE A 642 -14.82 -1.05 9.07
C PHE A 642 -15.56 -2.21 8.41
N GLY A 643 -16.89 -2.15 8.35
CA GLY A 643 -17.72 -3.15 7.66
C GLY A 643 -18.19 -4.30 8.57
N GLU A 644 -19.33 -4.87 8.20
CA GLU A 644 -20.08 -5.85 9.03
C GLU A 644 -19.28 -7.10 9.45
N ASN A 645 -18.38 -7.57 8.58
CA ASN A 645 -17.62 -8.80 8.79
C ASN A 645 -16.22 -8.57 9.37
N ALA A 646 -15.85 -7.30 9.62
CA ALA A 646 -14.51 -6.97 10.07
C ALA A 646 -14.41 -7.13 11.59
N SER A 647 -13.29 -7.68 12.06
CA SER A 647 -13.08 -7.85 13.49
C SER A 647 -11.61 -7.67 13.89
N ILE A 648 -11.43 -7.07 15.06
CA ILE A 648 -10.15 -7.03 15.78
C ILE A 648 -10.41 -7.56 17.18
N THR A 649 -9.76 -8.67 17.53
CA THR A 649 -9.75 -9.21 18.89
C THR A 649 -8.50 -8.74 19.61
N THR A 650 -8.66 -8.09 20.77
CA THR A 650 -7.53 -7.62 21.58
C THR A 650 -7.42 -8.42 22.87
N ASN A 651 -6.25 -9.00 23.16
CA ASN A 651 -5.98 -9.77 24.38
C ASN A 651 -5.40 -8.90 25.51
N GLU A 652 -5.63 -7.59 25.47
CA GLU A 652 -5.17 -6.62 26.45
C GLU A 652 -6.32 -6.23 27.39
N ALA A 653 -6.11 -6.37 28.70
CA ALA A 653 -7.16 -6.07 29.68
C ALA A 653 -7.33 -4.57 29.93
N LYS A 654 -6.28 -3.76 29.68
CA LYS A 654 -6.23 -2.33 29.99
C LYS A 654 -5.52 -1.57 28.88
N MET A 655 -6.14 -0.52 28.37
CA MET A 655 -5.55 0.32 27.33
C MET A 655 -5.72 1.80 27.63
N SER A 656 -4.92 2.65 26.99
CA SER A 656 -4.98 4.10 27.13
C SER A 656 -4.99 4.84 25.79
N VAL A 657 -5.54 6.04 25.80
CA VAL A 657 -5.43 7.04 24.74
C VAL A 657 -4.85 8.30 25.35
N ASP A 658 -3.60 8.60 25.02
CA ASP A 658 -2.82 9.59 25.75
C ASP A 658 -2.57 10.88 24.94
N THR A 659 -2.87 10.88 23.64
CA THR A 659 -2.69 12.02 22.74
C THR A 659 -4.00 12.77 22.46
N GLU A 660 -3.89 14.06 22.14
CA GLU A 660 -5.04 14.96 21.96
C GLU A 660 -5.92 14.55 20.75
N ARG A 661 -7.24 14.67 20.88
CA ARG A 661 -8.28 14.34 19.86
C ARG A 661 -8.18 12.94 19.24
N SER A 662 -7.44 12.05 19.87
CA SER A 662 -7.24 10.68 19.40
C SER A 662 -8.31 9.75 19.96
N ASN A 663 -8.50 8.60 19.30
CA ASN A 663 -9.45 7.59 19.78
C ASN A 663 -8.85 6.19 19.81
N LEU A 664 -9.23 5.38 20.81
CA LEU A 664 -8.75 4.00 20.90
C LEU A 664 -9.41 3.15 19.82
N TYR A 665 -10.74 3.17 19.78
CA TYR A 665 -11.54 2.46 18.81
C TYR A 665 -12.34 3.43 17.95
N ARG A 666 -12.23 3.27 16.64
CA ARG A 666 -13.18 3.77 15.65
C ARG A 666 -13.86 2.58 14.98
N ILE A 667 -15.18 2.56 15.03
CA ILE A 667 -16.02 1.49 14.52
C ILE A 667 -16.96 2.11 13.51
N ALA A 668 -16.97 1.60 12.29
CA ALA A 668 -17.62 2.26 11.18
C ALA A 668 -18.43 1.33 10.28
N ASP A 669 -19.52 1.90 9.77
CA ASP A 669 -20.43 1.37 8.74
C ASP A 669 -20.67 -0.15 8.81
N GLY A 670 -21.39 -0.56 9.84
CA GLY A 670 -21.84 -1.95 10.03
C GLY A 670 -20.95 -2.75 10.98
N ALA A 671 -19.74 -2.29 11.26
CA ALA A 671 -18.86 -2.94 12.22
C ALA A 671 -19.44 -2.92 13.65
N LYS A 672 -18.97 -3.85 14.49
CA LYS A 672 -19.44 -4.01 15.87
C LYS A 672 -18.27 -3.94 16.84
N PHE A 673 -18.46 -3.20 17.93
CA PHE A 673 -17.55 -3.24 19.06
C PHE A 673 -18.05 -4.23 20.11
N VAL A 674 -17.18 -5.16 20.46
CA VAL A 674 -17.39 -6.13 21.54
C VAL A 674 -16.13 -6.12 22.41
N ALA A 675 -16.30 -5.79 23.69
CA ALA A 675 -15.23 -5.90 24.67
C ALA A 675 -14.92 -7.38 24.94
N ASN A 676 -13.88 -7.92 24.30
CA ASN A 676 -13.41 -9.29 24.54
C ASN A 676 -12.21 -9.26 25.48
N GLY A 677 -12.40 -9.59 26.77
CA GLY A 677 -11.33 -9.56 27.79
C GLY A 677 -10.82 -8.16 28.18
N LEU A 678 -11.17 -7.13 27.42
CA LEU A 678 -10.92 -5.73 27.75
C LEU A 678 -11.79 -5.31 28.95
N THR A 679 -11.16 -4.80 30.01
CA THR A 679 -11.85 -4.40 31.25
C THR A 679 -11.77 -2.90 31.53
N LYS A 680 -10.78 -2.22 30.93
CA LYS A 680 -10.51 -0.81 31.24
C LYS A 680 -9.95 -0.04 30.05
N ILE A 681 -10.48 1.15 29.82
CA ILE A 681 -9.91 2.15 28.92
C ILE A 681 -9.67 3.44 29.70
N THR A 682 -8.46 4.00 29.58
CA THR A 682 -8.11 5.31 30.17
C THR A 682 -7.93 6.34 29.06
N THR A 683 -8.69 7.42 29.10
CA THR A 683 -8.55 8.55 28.18
C THR A 683 -7.86 9.69 28.94
N SER A 684 -6.57 9.87 28.68
CA SER A 684 -5.73 10.89 29.34
C SER A 684 -5.40 12.06 28.41
N GLY A 685 -5.43 11.82 27.09
CA GLY A 685 -5.31 12.87 26.08
C GLY A 685 -6.48 13.85 26.17
N LYS A 686 -6.21 15.13 25.91
CA LYS A 686 -7.25 16.16 25.80
C LYS A 686 -8.20 15.83 24.65
N ASP A 687 -9.51 15.94 24.87
CA ASP A 687 -10.55 15.60 23.90
C ASP A 687 -10.42 14.18 23.30
N SER A 688 -9.70 13.27 23.98
CA SER A 688 -9.53 11.89 23.53
C SER A 688 -10.80 11.07 23.78
N ILE A 689 -11.05 10.08 22.92
CA ILE A 689 -12.28 9.29 22.93
C ILE A 689 -11.92 7.82 23.14
N ALA A 690 -12.59 7.13 24.06
CA ALA A 690 -12.37 5.70 24.23
C ALA A 690 -12.94 4.92 23.05
N VAL A 691 -14.23 5.08 22.75
CA VAL A 691 -14.88 4.38 21.62
C VAL A 691 -15.74 5.36 20.82
N LEU A 692 -15.46 5.42 19.51
CA LEU A 692 -16.24 6.16 18.52
C LEU A 692 -16.95 5.18 17.58
N GLY A 693 -18.27 5.20 17.57
CA GLY A 693 -19.11 4.48 16.60
C GLY A 693 -19.71 5.45 15.58
N THR A 694 -19.55 5.19 14.29
CA THR A 694 -20.06 6.05 13.21
C THR A 694 -20.69 5.23 12.09
N GLY A 695 -21.66 5.81 11.38
CA GLY A 695 -22.27 5.17 10.22
C GLY A 695 -23.42 4.23 10.56
N SER A 696 -24.20 3.88 9.54
CA SER A 696 -25.41 3.07 9.69
C SER A 696 -25.06 1.62 10.04
N ASN A 697 -25.92 0.95 10.81
CA ASN A 697 -25.75 -0.44 11.28
C ASN A 697 -24.53 -0.67 12.19
N THR A 698 -23.76 0.36 12.51
CA THR A 698 -22.68 0.31 13.47
C THR A 698 -23.22 0.17 14.88
N THR A 699 -22.70 -0.79 15.65
CA THR A 699 -23.15 -1.04 17.03
C THR A 699 -21.98 -1.03 18.01
N ILE A 700 -22.12 -0.27 19.09
CA ILE A 700 -21.18 -0.24 20.21
C ILE A 700 -21.85 -0.84 21.45
N ASN A 701 -21.24 -1.87 22.05
CA ASN A 701 -21.67 -2.42 23.34
C ASN A 701 -20.54 -2.27 24.37
N ALA A 702 -20.74 -1.42 25.37
CA ALA A 702 -19.72 -1.02 26.34
C ALA A 702 -20.01 -1.51 27.79
N ASP A 703 -20.97 -2.41 27.94
CA ASP A 703 -21.61 -2.82 29.20
C ASP A 703 -20.68 -3.28 30.33
N THR A 704 -19.47 -3.77 30.05
CA THR A 704 -18.58 -4.31 31.11
C THR A 704 -17.30 -3.50 31.32
N LEU A 705 -17.20 -2.34 30.67
CA LEU A 705 -15.98 -1.54 30.66
C LEU A 705 -15.91 -0.56 31.83
N THR A 706 -14.71 -0.44 32.40
CA THR A 706 -14.34 0.72 33.22
C THR A 706 -13.70 1.79 32.34
N PHE A 707 -14.31 2.96 32.25
CA PHE A 707 -13.72 4.14 31.61
C PHE A 707 -13.10 5.06 32.67
N ASN A 708 -11.86 5.44 32.46
CA ASN A 708 -11.18 6.46 33.27
C ASN A 708 -10.98 7.72 32.42
N LEU A 709 -11.85 8.71 32.62
CA LEU A 709 -11.83 9.98 31.91
C LEU A 709 -10.97 11.00 32.67
N THR A 710 -9.68 11.03 32.33
CA THR A 710 -8.67 11.79 33.08
C THR A 710 -8.21 13.04 32.34
N GLY A 711 -8.26 13.04 31.00
CA GLY A 711 -7.94 14.19 30.16
C GLY A 711 -9.04 15.25 30.19
N GLU A 712 -8.66 16.52 29.97
CA GLU A 712 -9.62 17.60 29.75
C GLU A 712 -10.49 17.29 28.52
N GLY A 713 -11.82 17.41 28.63
CA GLY A 713 -12.74 17.11 27.53
C GLY A 713 -12.79 15.64 27.10
N SER A 714 -12.08 14.74 27.80
CA SER A 714 -12.02 13.32 27.44
C SER A 714 -13.40 12.65 27.47
N ASN A 715 -13.59 11.68 26.58
CA ASN A 715 -14.89 11.13 26.25
C ASN A 715 -14.90 9.59 26.33
N ALA A 716 -15.92 9.00 26.95
CA ALA A 716 -16.06 7.54 26.91
C ALA A 716 -16.65 7.08 25.56
N LEU A 717 -17.86 7.51 25.22
CA LEU A 717 -18.56 7.09 24.01
C LEU A 717 -18.95 8.27 23.12
N ARG A 718 -18.63 8.16 21.83
CA ARG A 718 -19.17 9.05 20.78
C ARG A 718 -19.87 8.22 19.72
N ILE A 719 -21.18 8.42 19.57
CA ILE A 719 -22.06 7.70 18.66
C ILE A 719 -22.58 8.68 17.63
N GLU A 720 -22.26 8.46 16.36
CA GLU A 720 -22.55 9.43 15.31
C GLU A 720 -23.02 8.83 13.98
N GLY A 721 -23.57 9.67 13.10
CA GLY A 721 -23.84 9.32 11.70
C GLY A 721 -24.73 8.09 11.45
N GLY A 722 -25.67 7.79 12.35
CA GLY A 722 -26.60 6.64 12.25
C GLY A 722 -26.18 5.41 13.06
N ALA A 723 -25.15 5.51 13.90
CA ALA A 723 -24.72 4.43 14.77
C ALA A 723 -25.62 4.26 16.01
N THR A 724 -25.56 3.08 16.64
CA THR A 724 -26.21 2.79 17.93
C THR A 724 -25.17 2.41 18.97
N GLY A 725 -25.26 3.01 20.16
CA GLY A 725 -24.42 2.66 21.32
C GLY A 725 -25.25 2.20 22.51
N ASN A 726 -24.71 1.25 23.27
CA ASN A 726 -25.29 0.72 24.50
C ASN A 726 -24.24 0.73 25.62
N ILE A 727 -24.64 1.22 26.79
CA ILE A 727 -23.86 1.17 28.03
C ILE A 727 -24.78 0.90 29.22
N ASP A 728 -24.68 -0.28 29.81
CA ASP A 728 -25.50 -0.67 30.95
C ASP A 728 -24.90 -0.28 32.32
N ASN A 729 -25.50 -0.79 33.40
CA ASN A 729 -25.09 -0.54 34.78
C ASN A 729 -23.96 -1.44 35.30
N ASN A 730 -23.45 -2.37 34.48
CA ASN A 730 -22.26 -3.15 34.79
C ASN A 730 -20.98 -2.38 34.40
N ALA A 731 -21.10 -1.34 33.58
CA ALA A 731 -20.01 -0.45 33.24
C ALA A 731 -19.70 0.50 34.40
N THR A 732 -18.51 1.10 34.39
CA THR A 732 -18.10 2.09 35.40
C THR A 732 -17.42 3.25 34.70
N VAL A 733 -17.76 4.49 35.08
CA VAL A 733 -17.08 5.67 34.58
C VAL A 733 -16.51 6.46 35.74
N ASN A 734 -15.17 6.52 35.80
CA ASN A 734 -14.43 7.34 36.74
C ASN A 734 -14.01 8.63 36.04
N ILE A 735 -14.39 9.77 36.62
CA ILE A 735 -14.12 11.08 36.03
C ILE A 735 -13.16 11.84 36.95
N SER A 736 -12.06 12.33 36.38
CA SER A 736 -11.16 13.29 37.02
C SER A 736 -10.77 14.45 36.11
N GLY A 737 -10.95 14.30 34.80
CA GLY A 737 -10.72 15.35 33.82
C GLY A 737 -11.80 16.42 33.85
N LYS A 738 -11.39 17.70 33.84
CA LYS A 738 -12.31 18.83 33.69
C LYS A 738 -13.02 18.75 32.34
N GLY A 739 -14.33 19.00 32.31
CA GLY A 739 -15.06 19.01 31.04
C GLY A 739 -15.27 17.63 30.41
N ALA A 740 -14.91 16.54 31.11
CA ALA A 740 -15.09 15.19 30.59
C ALA A 740 -16.56 14.90 30.26
N VAL A 741 -16.75 14.04 29.24
CA VAL A 741 -18.04 13.70 28.66
C VAL A 741 -18.24 12.19 28.71
N ILE A 742 -19.38 11.73 29.23
CA ILE A 742 -19.67 10.30 29.28
C ILE A 742 -20.11 9.83 27.89
N GLY A 743 -21.11 10.49 27.32
CA GLY A 743 -21.66 10.11 26.02
C GLY A 743 -21.97 11.30 25.13
N VAL A 744 -21.60 11.19 23.85
CA VAL A 744 -22.08 12.07 22.78
C VAL A 744 -22.89 11.23 21.82
N VAL A 745 -24.09 11.70 21.48
CA VAL A 745 -24.91 11.16 20.40
C VAL A 745 -25.20 12.27 19.39
N ASP A 746 -24.75 12.05 18.16
CA ASP A 746 -24.77 13.05 17.10
C ASP A 746 -25.43 12.46 15.85
N GLY A 747 -26.50 13.05 15.33
CA GLY A 747 -27.04 12.55 14.06
C GLY A 747 -26.13 12.85 12.86
N GLN A 748 -25.22 13.81 12.96
CA GLN A 748 -24.23 14.10 11.93
C GLN A 748 -23.04 13.15 12.04
N GLY A 749 -22.69 12.45 10.96
CA GLY A 749 -21.46 11.66 10.89
C GLY A 749 -20.24 12.51 10.56
N TYR A 750 -19.04 12.00 10.87
CA TYR A 750 -17.76 12.61 10.49
C TYR A 750 -16.80 11.57 9.91
N ASP A 751 -15.99 11.97 8.93
CA ASP A 751 -14.95 11.13 8.33
C ASP A 751 -13.74 10.94 9.28
N VAL A 752 -12.74 10.15 8.85
CA VAL A 752 -11.51 9.96 9.64
C VAL A 752 -10.70 11.24 9.84
N ASN A 753 -10.99 12.30 9.10
CA ASN A 753 -10.33 13.60 9.14
C ASN A 753 -11.19 14.66 9.84
N ASN A 754 -12.27 14.25 10.51
CA ASN A 754 -13.24 15.09 11.19
C ASN A 754 -14.02 16.07 10.28
N ASN A 755 -14.11 15.80 8.98
CA ASN A 755 -15.02 16.53 8.10
C ASN A 755 -16.43 15.93 8.18
N VAL A 756 -17.44 16.77 7.93
CA VAL A 756 -18.85 16.39 7.91
C VAL A 756 -19.10 15.28 6.89
N ASP A 757 -19.69 14.18 7.36
CA ASP A 757 -19.95 12.98 6.58
C ASP A 757 -21.42 12.79 6.23
N GLY A 758 -21.80 13.21 5.02
CA GLY A 758 -23.17 13.03 4.53
C GLY A 758 -24.20 13.84 5.33
N GLY A 759 -25.49 13.50 5.14
CA GLY A 759 -26.57 14.14 5.87
C GLY A 759 -26.78 13.57 7.28
N ILE A 760 -27.58 14.26 8.08
CA ILE A 760 -28.00 13.80 9.40
C ILE A 760 -28.75 12.46 9.29
N LYS A 761 -28.33 11.49 10.10
CA LYS A 761 -28.93 10.16 10.25
C LYS A 761 -29.22 9.92 11.72
N ALA A 762 -30.32 9.25 12.05
CA ALA A 762 -30.71 9.02 13.44
C ALA A 762 -29.68 8.12 14.17
N SER A 763 -28.90 8.72 15.06
CA SER A 763 -27.99 8.02 15.98
C SER A 763 -28.65 7.85 17.34
N THR A 764 -28.42 6.73 18.02
CA THR A 764 -29.00 6.47 19.35
C THR A 764 -27.94 6.01 20.34
N LEU A 765 -27.95 6.56 21.56
CA LEU A 765 -27.21 6.05 22.71
C LEU A 765 -28.20 5.61 23.79
N ASN A 766 -28.18 4.32 24.15
CA ASN A 766 -28.93 3.78 25.28
C ASN A 766 -28.00 3.64 26.48
N SER A 767 -28.32 4.31 27.59
CA SER A 767 -27.49 4.35 28.79
C SER A 767 -28.30 4.01 30.04
N SER A 768 -27.95 2.90 30.69
CA SER A 768 -28.41 2.56 32.04
C SER A 768 -27.31 2.75 33.10
N LEU A 769 -26.23 3.45 32.75
CA LEU A 769 -25.06 3.65 33.60
C LEU A 769 -25.35 4.57 34.80
N ASP A 770 -25.17 4.03 36.01
CA ASP A 770 -25.17 4.82 37.24
C ASP A 770 -23.86 5.61 37.36
N THR A 771 -23.94 6.91 37.65
CA THR A 771 -22.74 7.76 37.77
C THR A 771 -22.86 8.73 38.93
N THR A 772 -21.77 8.88 39.69
CA THR A 772 -21.61 9.92 40.71
C THR A 772 -20.22 10.55 40.58
N THR A 773 -20.17 11.88 40.49
CA THR A 773 -18.90 12.62 40.42
C THR A 773 -19.01 13.98 41.11
N ASN A 774 -17.88 14.50 41.57
CA ASN A 774 -17.73 15.86 42.12
C ASN A 774 -16.80 16.74 41.27
N VAL A 775 -16.42 16.28 40.08
CA VAL A 775 -15.52 17.02 39.18
C VAL A 775 -16.24 18.22 38.57
N GLU A 776 -15.55 19.35 38.49
CA GLU A 776 -16.08 20.59 37.93
C GLU A 776 -16.26 20.49 36.40
N GLY A 777 -17.36 21.05 35.90
CA GLY A 777 -17.57 21.29 34.48
C GLY A 777 -17.89 20.03 33.66
N VAL A 778 -18.21 18.91 34.31
CA VAL A 778 -18.61 17.67 33.61
C VAL A 778 -19.83 17.94 32.75
N ASN A 779 -19.79 17.50 31.49
CA ASN A 779 -20.94 17.50 30.61
C ASN A 779 -21.33 16.04 30.35
N ALA A 780 -22.20 15.48 31.18
CA ALA A 780 -22.37 14.03 31.23
C ALA A 780 -22.81 13.46 29.88
N TYR A 781 -23.89 13.98 29.30
CA TYR A 781 -24.35 13.55 27.98
C TYR A 781 -24.67 14.72 27.05
N ILE A 782 -24.34 14.55 25.78
CA ILE A 782 -24.61 15.52 24.72
C ILE A 782 -25.42 14.82 23.62
N ALA A 783 -26.59 15.33 23.30
CA ALA A 783 -27.40 14.91 22.17
C ALA A 783 -27.50 16.06 21.17
N ARG A 784 -27.11 15.84 19.91
CA ARG A 784 -27.12 16.91 18.91
C ARG A 784 -27.45 16.45 17.49
N ASN A 785 -27.86 17.40 16.65
CA ASN A 785 -28.20 17.14 15.24
C ASN A 785 -29.19 15.97 15.10
N GLN A 786 -30.29 15.97 15.87
CA GLN A 786 -31.27 14.87 15.90
C GLN A 786 -30.76 13.53 16.47
N GLY A 787 -29.59 13.50 17.10
CA GLY A 787 -29.13 12.38 17.92
C GLY A 787 -30.04 12.17 19.12
N LYS A 788 -30.30 10.90 19.47
CA LYS A 788 -31.19 10.50 20.56
C LYS A 788 -30.45 9.81 21.70
N LEU A 789 -30.57 10.34 22.90
CA LEU A 789 -30.16 9.67 24.14
C LEU A 789 -31.39 9.07 24.82
N VAL A 790 -31.33 7.77 25.14
CA VAL A 790 -32.24 7.10 26.06
C VAL A 790 -31.47 6.82 27.34
N PHE A 791 -31.90 7.44 28.44
CA PHE A 791 -31.25 7.36 29.73
C PHE A 791 -32.16 6.66 30.74
N ASP A 792 -31.81 5.42 31.07
CA ASP A 792 -32.57 4.50 31.91
C ASP A 792 -31.79 4.10 33.18
N ALA A 793 -30.80 4.90 33.59
CA ALA A 793 -30.02 4.62 34.78
C ALA A 793 -30.84 4.85 36.06
N LYS A 794 -30.41 4.27 37.18
CA LYS A 794 -31.03 4.55 38.48
C LYS A 794 -30.63 5.94 38.98
N THR A 795 -29.36 6.31 38.83
CA THR A 795 -28.84 7.57 39.38
C THR A 795 -27.76 8.23 38.52
N LEU A 796 -27.91 9.54 38.29
CA LEU A 796 -26.86 10.44 37.83
C LEU A 796 -26.67 11.58 38.85
N ALA A 797 -25.53 11.64 39.52
CA ALA A 797 -25.22 12.64 40.54
C ALA A 797 -23.96 13.45 40.16
N LEU A 798 -24.17 14.70 39.76
CA LEU A 798 -23.11 15.65 39.38
C LEU A 798 -22.96 16.72 40.45
N SER A 799 -22.07 16.51 41.41
CA SER A 799 -21.85 17.40 42.55
C SER A 799 -20.73 18.43 42.34
N GLY A 800 -20.04 18.43 41.19
CA GLY A 800 -19.08 19.46 40.85
C GLY A 800 -19.74 20.72 40.30
N ASN A 801 -19.13 21.88 40.53
CA ASN A 801 -19.65 23.17 40.03
C ASN A 801 -19.71 23.20 38.50
N ASN A 802 -20.60 24.02 37.95
CA ASN A 802 -20.73 24.26 36.50
C ASN A 802 -20.95 22.99 35.66
N SER A 803 -21.40 21.88 36.28
CA SER A 803 -21.67 20.63 35.57
C SER A 803 -23.01 20.70 34.84
N THR A 804 -23.09 20.02 33.70
CA THR A 804 -24.31 19.84 32.90
C THR A 804 -24.65 18.36 32.81
N ALA A 805 -25.88 17.96 33.15
CA ALA A 805 -26.29 16.56 33.00
C ALA A 805 -26.55 16.20 31.53
N PHE A 806 -27.32 17.04 30.85
CA PHE A 806 -27.72 16.82 29.46
C PHE A 806 -27.55 18.11 28.67
N SER A 807 -26.83 18.04 27.55
CA SER A 807 -26.79 19.11 26.55
C SER A 807 -27.58 18.67 25.32
N THR A 808 -28.49 19.50 24.83
CA THR A 808 -29.24 19.28 23.59
C THR A 808 -28.95 20.39 22.60
N ASP A 809 -28.54 20.04 21.39
CA ASP A 809 -28.16 21.02 20.37
C ASP A 809 -28.75 20.67 19.00
N ASN A 810 -29.19 21.69 18.24
CA ASN A 810 -29.73 21.53 16.88
C ASN A 810 -30.69 20.33 16.70
N GLY A 811 -31.74 20.27 17.53
CA GLY A 811 -32.75 19.21 17.47
C GLY A 811 -32.39 17.93 18.22
N GLY A 812 -31.44 17.97 19.16
CA GLY A 812 -31.08 16.84 20.01
C GLY A 812 -32.26 16.34 20.85
N VAL A 813 -32.31 15.02 21.08
CA VAL A 813 -33.38 14.33 21.80
C VAL A 813 -32.83 13.63 23.02
N VAL A 814 -33.43 13.87 24.18
CA VAL A 814 -33.11 13.17 25.44
C VAL A 814 -34.38 12.63 26.07
N GLU A 815 -34.38 11.33 26.37
CA GLU A 815 -35.42 10.64 27.13
C GLU A 815 -34.82 10.10 28.42
N VAL A 816 -35.40 10.44 29.57
CA VAL A 816 -34.99 9.99 30.90
C VAL A 816 -36.11 9.15 31.51
N ASN A 817 -35.89 7.87 31.79
CA ASN A 817 -36.93 6.97 32.28
C ASN A 817 -36.56 6.34 33.63
N GLY A 818 -37.41 6.55 34.65
CA GLY A 818 -37.26 5.92 35.96
C GLY A 818 -36.03 6.36 36.76
N SER A 819 -35.35 7.44 36.35
CA SER A 819 -34.06 7.85 36.90
C SER A 819 -34.17 8.92 37.98
N THR A 820 -33.18 8.94 38.89
CA THR A 820 -32.91 10.09 39.77
C THR A 820 -31.69 10.86 39.26
N VAL A 821 -31.87 12.13 38.88
CA VAL A 821 -30.78 13.00 38.41
C VAL A 821 -30.61 14.16 39.39
N ASN A 822 -29.43 14.25 40.00
CA ASN A 822 -29.06 15.30 40.96
C ASN A 822 -27.86 16.10 40.41
N VAL A 823 -28.02 17.40 40.26
CA VAL A 823 -26.96 18.32 39.82
C VAL A 823 -26.73 19.39 40.89
N ASN A 824 -25.46 19.72 41.16
CA ASN A 824 -25.01 20.66 42.18
C ASN A 824 -25.75 22.01 42.14
N THR A 825 -25.74 22.70 43.29
CA THR A 825 -26.11 24.11 43.45
C THR A 825 -25.17 25.03 42.64
N ASN A 826 -25.46 25.24 41.35
CA ASN A 826 -24.80 26.03 40.28
C ASN A 826 -24.64 25.25 38.97
N GLY A 827 -25.10 23.99 38.90
CA GLY A 827 -25.15 23.22 37.66
C GLY A 827 -26.50 23.27 36.96
N THR A 828 -26.50 22.77 35.72
CA THR A 828 -27.64 22.75 34.81
C THR A 828 -28.04 21.31 34.54
N LEU A 829 -29.33 20.99 34.65
CA LEU A 829 -29.84 19.69 34.23
C LEU A 829 -29.83 19.59 32.70
N VAL A 830 -30.54 20.50 32.03
CA VAL A 830 -30.63 20.53 30.56
C VAL A 830 -30.11 21.86 30.04
N LYS A 831 -29.04 21.85 29.25
CA LYS A 831 -28.58 23.01 28.49
C LYS A 831 -29.00 22.86 27.04
N ALA A 832 -29.71 23.84 26.49
CA ALA A 832 -30.27 23.74 25.14
C ALA A 832 -29.89 24.91 24.24
N THR A 833 -29.43 24.60 23.02
CA THR A 833 -28.98 25.55 22.00
C THR A 833 -29.48 25.17 20.60
N GLU A 834 -29.69 26.17 19.74
CA GLU A 834 -29.85 26.02 18.28
C GLU A 834 -31.00 25.12 17.77
N GLY A 835 -31.95 24.72 18.62
CA GLY A 835 -33.16 24.01 18.16
C GLY A 835 -34.01 24.89 17.23
N SER A 836 -34.76 24.27 16.31
CA SER A 836 -35.66 24.99 15.39
C SER A 836 -37.13 24.64 15.66
N THR A 837 -38.07 25.37 15.05
CA THR A 837 -39.49 25.01 15.14
C THR A 837 -39.80 23.66 14.47
N ALA A 838 -39.05 23.30 13.42
CA ALA A 838 -39.19 22.02 12.71
C ALA A 838 -38.50 20.86 13.44
N THR A 839 -37.37 21.15 14.09
CA THR A 839 -36.52 20.21 14.83
C THR A 839 -36.16 20.80 16.20
N PRO A 840 -37.13 20.88 17.13
CA PRO A 840 -36.87 21.44 18.45
C PRO A 840 -35.93 20.52 19.22
N ASN A 841 -35.13 21.08 20.12
CA ASN A 841 -34.50 20.27 21.15
C ASN A 841 -35.59 19.67 22.04
N THR A 842 -35.49 18.40 22.37
CA THR A 842 -36.49 17.72 23.20
C THR A 842 -35.83 17.07 24.41
N PHE A 843 -36.42 17.31 25.57
CA PHE A 843 -36.11 16.61 26.80
C PHE A 843 -37.40 16.04 27.38
N THR A 844 -37.46 14.73 27.55
CA THR A 844 -38.62 14.04 28.10
C THR A 844 -38.21 13.27 29.34
N ALA A 845 -38.88 13.50 30.46
CA ALA A 845 -38.70 12.78 31.70
C ALA A 845 -39.95 11.95 32.01
N ASN A 846 -39.79 10.64 32.18
CA ASN A 846 -40.86 9.70 32.50
C ASN A 846 -40.56 9.01 33.83
N ASN A 847 -41.43 9.16 34.82
CA ASN A 847 -41.23 8.56 36.15
C ASN A 847 -39.89 8.96 36.80
N ALA A 848 -39.41 10.18 36.56
CA ALA A 848 -38.08 10.61 36.98
C ALA A 848 -38.11 11.55 38.20
N THR A 849 -37.00 11.60 38.94
CA THR A 849 -36.75 12.61 39.99
C THR A 849 -35.58 13.49 39.56
N LEU A 850 -35.83 14.77 39.35
CA LEU A 850 -34.87 15.72 38.76
C LEU A 850 -34.60 16.87 39.74
N ASN A 851 -33.36 17.03 40.19
CA ASN A 851 -32.96 18.09 41.11
C ASN A 851 -31.78 18.86 40.54
N ALA A 852 -31.95 20.16 40.28
CA ALA A 852 -30.88 21.03 39.80
C ALA A 852 -31.15 22.49 40.18
N THR A 853 -30.14 23.36 40.06
CA THR A 853 -30.38 24.81 40.15
C THR A 853 -31.18 25.30 38.95
N ARG A 854 -30.73 24.89 37.76
CA ARG A 854 -31.41 25.13 36.49
C ARG A 854 -31.89 23.78 35.94
N LEU A 855 -33.19 23.52 35.98
CA LEU A 855 -33.81 22.36 35.32
C LEU A 855 -33.67 22.47 33.80
N LEU A 856 -33.76 23.69 33.28
CA LEU A 856 -33.51 24.02 31.89
C LEU A 856 -32.75 25.34 31.82
N ASP A 857 -31.78 25.38 30.92
CA ASP A 857 -31.12 26.59 30.45
C ASP A 857 -31.25 26.64 28.92
N ALA A 858 -32.32 27.26 28.43
CA ALA A 858 -32.55 27.46 27.01
C ALA A 858 -31.85 28.74 26.54
N GLN A 859 -30.68 28.58 25.91
CA GLN A 859 -29.80 29.70 25.54
C GLN A 859 -30.10 30.26 24.15
N SER A 860 -30.58 29.43 23.23
CA SER A 860 -31.00 29.85 21.88
C SER A 860 -31.95 28.82 21.27
N GLY A 861 -32.68 29.21 20.22
CA GLY A 861 -33.53 28.30 19.45
C GLY A 861 -34.79 27.85 20.19
N VAL A 862 -35.37 26.73 19.76
CA VAL A 862 -36.61 26.16 20.29
C VAL A 862 -36.33 24.89 21.08
N THR A 863 -36.83 24.85 22.32
CA THR A 863 -36.70 23.68 23.22
C THR A 863 -38.05 23.28 23.79
N GLN A 864 -38.29 21.98 23.87
CA GLN A 864 -39.46 21.36 24.49
C GLN A 864 -39.01 20.50 25.67
N PHE A 865 -39.55 20.80 26.85
CA PHE A 865 -39.32 20.03 28.06
C PHE A 865 -40.63 19.40 28.51
N THR A 866 -40.69 18.07 28.56
CA THR A 866 -41.87 17.33 28.99
C THR A 866 -41.55 16.50 30.22
N ALA A 867 -42.37 16.58 31.25
CA ALA A 867 -42.29 15.73 32.44
C ALA A 867 -43.61 14.96 32.62
N ASN A 868 -43.51 13.64 32.66
CA ASN A 868 -44.62 12.71 32.86
C ASN A 868 -44.40 11.94 34.16
N ASN A 869 -45.37 11.99 35.07
CA ASN A 869 -45.31 11.32 36.39
C ASN A 869 -43.97 11.56 37.13
N SER A 870 -43.43 12.77 37.07
CA SER A 870 -42.08 13.08 37.52
C SER A 870 -42.05 14.11 38.65
N THR A 871 -41.00 14.06 39.47
CA THR A 871 -40.74 15.04 40.52
C THR A 871 -39.57 15.94 40.13
N LEU A 872 -39.76 17.25 40.16
CA LEU A 872 -38.78 18.25 39.74
C LEU A 872 -38.49 19.23 40.86
N ALA A 873 -37.24 19.59 41.08
CA ALA A 873 -36.84 20.70 41.95
C ALA A 873 -35.77 21.56 41.27
N GLY A 874 -36.06 22.85 41.10
CA GLY A 874 -35.18 23.78 40.37
C GLY A 874 -35.95 24.89 39.67
N ALA A 875 -35.23 25.66 38.86
CA ALA A 875 -35.80 26.72 38.03
C ALA A 875 -35.62 26.45 36.52
N PHE A 876 -36.55 26.92 35.71
CA PHE A 876 -36.36 26.97 34.26
C PHE A 876 -35.83 28.35 33.87
N VAL A 877 -34.82 28.42 33.02
CA VAL A 877 -34.24 29.69 32.58
C VAL A 877 -34.21 29.74 31.06
N LYS A 878 -34.48 30.92 30.50
CA LYS A 878 -34.53 31.19 29.07
C LYS A 878 -33.82 32.50 28.75
N ALA A 879 -33.02 32.52 27.69
CA ALA A 879 -32.51 33.77 27.09
C ALA A 879 -33.58 34.46 26.24
N ASP A 880 -33.44 35.77 26.00
CA ASP A 880 -34.44 36.59 25.28
C ASP A 880 -34.77 36.05 23.88
N ASN A 881 -33.77 35.49 23.19
CA ASN A 881 -33.87 34.95 21.83
C ASN A 881 -34.18 33.44 21.78
N ALA A 882 -34.41 32.78 22.91
CA ALA A 882 -34.80 31.38 22.95
C ALA A 882 -36.33 31.22 23.08
N THR A 883 -36.85 30.06 22.71
CA THR A 883 -38.22 29.63 22.94
C THR A 883 -38.19 28.35 23.74
N SER A 884 -38.88 28.33 24.88
CA SER A 884 -38.95 27.14 25.73
C SER A 884 -40.41 26.83 26.07
N THR A 885 -40.86 25.65 25.66
CA THR A 885 -42.17 25.09 26.01
C THR A 885 -41.98 24.04 27.09
N VAL A 886 -42.67 24.20 28.22
CA VAL A 886 -42.63 23.23 29.34
C VAL A 886 -44.00 22.60 29.51
N ALA A 887 -44.07 21.27 29.51
CA ALA A 887 -45.27 20.50 29.77
C ALA A 887 -45.09 19.59 30.98
N LEU A 888 -45.97 19.73 31.97
CA LEU A 888 -46.01 18.91 33.17
C LEU A 888 -47.29 18.08 33.16
N ASN A 889 -47.16 16.76 33.15
CA ASN A 889 -48.27 15.80 33.17
C ASN A 889 -48.09 14.89 34.40
N ASP A 890 -49.09 14.82 35.28
CA ASP A 890 -49.07 14.02 36.52
C ASP A 890 -47.82 14.25 37.40
N SER A 891 -47.22 15.45 37.33
CA SER A 891 -45.89 15.74 37.86
C SER A 891 -45.94 16.73 39.02
N THR A 892 -44.90 16.73 39.86
CA THR A 892 -44.71 17.73 40.93
C THR A 892 -43.48 18.57 40.65
N TRP A 893 -43.61 19.90 40.59
CA TRP A 893 -42.49 20.81 40.44
C TRP A 893 -42.36 21.73 41.67
N ARG A 894 -41.24 21.61 42.39
CA ARG A 894 -40.82 22.53 43.45
C ARG A 894 -39.93 23.63 42.86
N VAL A 895 -40.45 24.84 42.81
CA VAL A 895 -39.73 26.02 42.34
C VAL A 895 -38.80 26.51 43.44
N THR A 896 -37.50 26.55 43.14
CA THR A 896 -36.44 26.91 44.10
C THR A 896 -35.73 28.23 43.77
N ALA A 897 -35.93 28.78 42.57
CA ALA A 897 -35.42 30.08 42.13
C ALA A 897 -36.33 30.68 41.05
N ASP A 898 -36.08 31.92 40.64
CA ASP A 898 -36.84 32.60 39.59
C ASP A 898 -36.81 31.80 38.29
N SER A 899 -37.98 31.64 37.67
CA SER A 899 -38.13 30.84 36.46
C SER A 899 -38.69 31.67 35.30
N ALA A 900 -38.16 31.44 34.10
CA ALA A 900 -38.57 32.06 32.85
C ALA A 900 -38.74 31.01 31.76
N MET A 901 -39.85 31.06 31.04
CA MET A 901 -40.17 30.20 29.91
C MET A 901 -41.17 30.89 28.97
N THR A 902 -41.25 30.43 27.72
CA THR A 902 -42.24 30.97 26.77
C THR A 902 -43.64 30.45 27.05
N SER A 903 -43.78 29.17 27.36
CA SER A 903 -45.10 28.58 27.68
C SER A 903 -44.98 27.46 28.70
N LEU A 904 -46.03 27.33 29.51
CA LEU A 904 -46.18 26.30 30.54
C LEU A 904 -47.55 25.64 30.41
N ALA A 905 -47.57 24.32 30.20
CA ALA A 905 -48.76 23.49 30.30
C ALA A 905 -48.69 22.64 31.58
N VAL A 906 -49.76 22.66 32.39
CA VAL A 906 -49.83 21.93 33.67
C VAL A 906 -51.09 21.07 33.68
N ASN A 907 -50.92 19.76 33.49
CA ASN A 907 -52.00 18.77 33.42
C ASN A 907 -51.88 17.83 34.63
N ASN A 908 -52.91 17.81 35.48
CA ASN A 908 -52.95 17.00 36.71
C ASN A 908 -51.65 17.06 37.56
N SER A 909 -50.99 18.22 37.55
CA SER A 909 -49.65 18.42 38.11
C SER A 909 -49.66 19.48 39.21
N THR A 910 -48.74 19.38 40.17
CA THR A 910 -48.64 20.31 41.30
C THR A 910 -47.38 21.16 41.19
N VAL A 911 -47.52 22.49 41.17
CA VAL A 911 -46.39 23.43 41.26
C VAL A 911 -46.35 24.05 42.66
N ARG A 912 -45.24 23.88 43.39
CA ARG A 912 -45.04 24.37 44.76
C ARG A 912 -43.90 25.39 44.80
N PHE A 913 -44.17 26.55 45.38
CA PHE A 913 -43.18 27.63 45.48
C PHE A 913 -42.50 27.61 46.84
N SER A 914 -41.18 27.79 46.84
CA SER A 914 -40.44 28.13 48.05
C SER A 914 -40.86 29.55 48.49
N PRO A 915 -41.05 29.82 49.79
CA PRO A 915 -41.65 31.07 50.25
C PRO A 915 -40.67 32.25 50.08
N CYS A 916 -40.63 32.91 48.89
CA CYS A 916 -40.18 34.32 48.69
C CYS A 916 -40.05 34.87 47.24
N HIS A 917 -40.54 34.26 46.13
CA HIS A 917 -40.12 34.70 44.75
C HIS A 917 -41.27 35.24 43.84
N ARG A 918 -40.97 36.23 42.97
CA ARG A 918 -41.90 36.96 42.06
C ARG A 918 -41.88 36.40 40.63
N TRP A 919 -42.99 36.52 39.89
CA TRP A 919 -43.16 36.01 38.51
C TRP A 919 -43.33 37.11 37.46
N GLN A 920 -42.85 36.84 36.23
CA GLN A 920 -43.15 37.60 35.00
C GLN A 920 -43.51 36.58 33.88
N ILE A 921 -44.79 36.52 33.48
CA ILE A 921 -45.25 35.80 32.28
C ILE A 921 -45.42 36.87 31.19
N GLN A 922 -44.67 36.78 30.10
CA GLN A 922 -44.99 37.55 28.90
C GLN A 922 -45.85 36.67 28.00
N ASN A 923 -47.12 37.09 27.80
CA ASN A 923 -48.07 36.47 26.88
C ASN A 923 -47.64 36.61 25.43
#